data_AF-A0A5S3PRJ8-F1
#
_entry.id   AF-A0A5S3PRJ8-F1
#
_cell.length_a   1.000
_cell.length_b   1.000
_cell.length_c   1.000
_cell.angle_alpha   90.00
_cell.angle_beta   90.00
_cell.angle_gamma   90.00
#
_symmetry.space_group_name_H-M   'P 1'
#
loop_
_entity.id
_entity.type
_entity.pdbx_description
1 polymer ?
#
loop_
_entity_poly.entity_id
_entity_poly.type
_entity_poly.pdbx_seq_one_letter_code
_entity_poly.pdbx_strand_id
1 'polypeptide(L)'
;MRAIKLVLLTLILFTNSSFGQENDVKAISSNEEGTPLVLPQIQVVPIKDSRTARNYELYIELPEDYSEDENKTYPVLYYTDAMWHLEMLSGAAEYMLEDVILVGISWQKDIAEDLNEQYGAHASRFTDYSFWEKSNPNHPKLKFGQAKNHLAFIRNEVMQYVEKNYHTDPNSHSYFGYSLSGAFGAYILLTKPDTFDSYILGSPLDKGLIPYLTEINSKLEASKSHKNIPLHANVFIAHGTLEKDTAEPIDEFLKLFDGRKNLSLSVQNKTLEGDHDTAFPRVAVQSVAWLSSMMSPISSKNPEVSFWDIPHLNKPFISTTPEDRKDGILVDTLSVDSNDINEILSLSQEIFRGKYGNYDALLISHKNKLVFESYYKKGRVNLPHGQASAVKAYTSLVLGRAIQMGYLSIEDLDKPLIRFLKDVNPEKLTKGAEKITLHKALTMQGGLTIDSDKWKEIELDSLRLKGQGLVQTLLEQSEPITNESQTYLYGNFNPMLVMTVIDAVVPGTAQDFIKTELLDKLDITNFEWSNHISGLPEAGWRVSIMSRDMLKLGNLVLNKGKLDGEQLISAAYLAKATSGIVKPTQDWMPKDYRYGYFWYQTPVKVNDKSYDAAFAWGGGGQRVIVIEELDLTMVISGHDGEDDKIMNKISEIIIPAFVKQ
;
A
#
# COMPACT_ATOMS: atom_id res chain seq x y z
N MET A 1 4.52 -11.02 93.66
CA MET A 1 5.80 -10.49 93.16
C MET A 1 5.59 -9.94 91.76
N ARG A 2 6.21 -8.79 91.50
CA ARG A 2 5.81 -7.74 90.53
C ARG A 2 5.82 -8.16 89.06
N ALA A 3 4.77 -7.75 88.35
CA ALA A 3 4.75 -7.54 86.91
C ALA A 3 5.16 -6.10 86.61
N ILE A 4 6.09 -5.87 85.68
CA ILE A 4 6.24 -4.61 84.93
C ILE A 4 6.68 -4.96 83.50
N LYS A 5 5.89 -4.54 82.52
CA LYS A 5 6.20 -4.50 81.09
C LYS A 5 7.19 -3.37 80.81
N LEU A 6 8.13 -3.59 79.89
CA LEU A 6 8.61 -2.51 79.01
C LEU A 6 8.95 -3.09 77.63
N VAL A 7 8.42 -2.42 76.60
CA VAL A 7 8.60 -2.64 75.17
C VAL A 7 9.70 -1.69 74.69
N LEU A 8 10.65 -2.13 73.84
CA LEU A 8 11.00 -1.43 72.58
C LEU A 8 12.07 -2.14 71.73
N LEU A 9 11.78 -2.13 70.42
CA LEU A 9 12.64 -2.01 69.23
C LEU A 9 13.60 -3.15 68.86
N THR A 10 13.22 -3.89 67.81
CA THR A 10 14.09 -4.76 67.02
C THR A 10 14.34 -4.11 65.65
N LEU A 11 15.60 -3.82 65.35
CA LEU A 11 16.11 -3.53 64.01
C LEU A 11 17.12 -4.65 63.72
N ILE A 12 16.83 -5.55 62.77
CA ILE A 12 17.77 -6.60 62.36
C ILE A 12 18.04 -6.44 60.86
N LEU A 13 19.23 -5.92 60.57
CA LEU A 13 19.93 -6.08 59.30
C LEU A 13 20.47 -7.51 59.22
N PHE A 14 20.01 -8.29 58.24
CA PHE A 14 20.63 -9.57 57.90
C PHE A 14 21.67 -9.35 56.81
N THR A 15 22.94 -9.55 57.16
CA THR A 15 24.04 -9.82 56.24
C THR A 15 23.97 -11.28 55.82
N ASN A 16 23.54 -11.57 54.59
CA ASN A 16 23.67 -12.91 54.02
C ASN A 16 25.11 -13.10 53.53
N SER A 17 25.82 -13.99 54.23
CA SER A 17 27.12 -14.51 53.81
C SER A 17 26.86 -15.55 52.72
N SER A 18 27.37 -15.32 51.50
CA SER A 18 27.31 -16.31 50.43
C SER A 18 28.28 -17.46 50.74
N PHE A 19 27.75 -18.66 50.85
CA PHE A 19 28.54 -19.88 50.76
C PHE A 19 29.03 -20.01 49.31
N GLY A 20 30.35 -19.95 49.11
CA GLY A 20 30.99 -20.33 47.85
C GLY A 20 30.91 -21.85 47.69
N GLN A 21 30.21 -22.30 46.66
CA GLN A 21 30.28 -23.67 46.17
C GLN A 21 31.26 -23.67 45.00
N GLU A 22 32.44 -24.25 45.19
CA GLU A 22 33.35 -24.62 44.10
C GLU A 22 32.62 -25.65 43.24
N ASN A 23 32.10 -25.20 42.09
CA ASN A 23 31.68 -26.10 41.04
C ASN A 23 32.87 -26.27 40.10
N ASP A 24 33.59 -27.38 40.28
CA ASP A 24 34.39 -27.99 39.22
C ASP A 24 33.53 -28.10 37.97
N VAL A 25 33.86 -27.32 36.93
CA VAL A 25 33.28 -27.48 35.60
C VAL A 25 33.78 -28.82 35.07
N LYS A 26 33.03 -29.89 35.36
CA LYS A 26 33.06 -31.07 34.50
C LYS A 26 32.64 -30.59 33.12
N ALA A 27 33.60 -30.59 32.20
CA ALA A 27 33.30 -30.58 30.78
C ALA A 27 32.20 -31.63 30.54
N ILE A 28 31.08 -31.19 29.98
CA ILE A 28 30.07 -32.10 29.45
C ILE A 28 30.73 -32.76 28.23
N SER A 29 31.49 -33.82 28.47
CA SER A 29 31.74 -34.83 27.46
C SER A 29 30.44 -35.62 27.33
N SER A 30 29.49 -35.11 26.54
CA SER A 30 28.29 -35.86 26.20
C SER A 30 28.69 -37.02 25.30
N ASN A 31 28.81 -38.21 25.90
CA ASN A 31 28.78 -39.50 25.22
C ASN A 31 27.33 -39.91 24.87
N GLU A 32 26.44 -38.94 24.60
CA GLU A 32 25.14 -39.20 24.00
C GLU A 32 25.19 -38.71 22.56
N GLU A 33 25.03 -39.62 21.61
CA GLU A 33 24.85 -39.33 20.18
C GLU A 33 23.50 -38.61 19.97
N GLY A 34 23.43 -37.34 20.35
CA GLY A 34 22.36 -36.46 19.91
C GLY A 34 22.60 -36.08 18.45
N THR A 35 21.61 -36.30 17.57
CA THR A 35 21.66 -35.73 16.22
C THR A 35 21.45 -34.22 16.31
N PRO A 36 22.28 -33.39 15.64
CA PRO A 36 22.04 -31.95 15.56
C PRO A 36 20.63 -31.65 15.02
N LEU A 37 20.00 -30.59 15.51
CA LEU A 37 18.78 -30.06 14.91
C LEU A 37 19.10 -29.64 13.47
N VAL A 38 18.40 -30.22 12.51
CA VAL A 38 18.45 -29.82 11.09
C VAL A 38 17.22 -28.96 10.83
N LEU A 39 17.42 -27.74 10.35
CA LEU A 39 16.35 -26.89 9.82
C LEU A 39 16.22 -27.21 8.31
N PRO A 40 15.24 -28.04 7.89
CA PRO A 40 15.25 -28.68 6.58
C PRO A 40 15.07 -27.71 5.40
N GLN A 41 14.53 -26.51 5.64
CA GLN A 41 14.32 -25.47 4.63
C GLN A 41 15.54 -24.56 4.42
N ILE A 42 16.58 -24.66 5.25
CA ILE A 42 17.75 -23.78 5.19
C ILE A 42 18.92 -24.50 4.52
N GLN A 43 19.33 -23.96 3.38
CA GLN A 43 20.51 -24.39 2.62
C GLN A 43 21.73 -23.60 3.08
N VAL A 44 22.85 -24.28 3.33
CA VAL A 44 24.14 -23.64 3.60
C VAL A 44 25.02 -23.72 2.37
N VAL A 45 25.34 -22.57 1.79
CA VAL A 45 26.11 -22.45 0.55
C VAL A 45 27.45 -21.76 0.83
N PRO A 46 28.61 -22.39 0.55
CA PRO A 46 29.89 -21.73 0.67
C PRO A 46 30.07 -20.65 -0.41
N ILE A 47 30.58 -19.49 -0.04
CA ILE A 47 30.88 -18.39 -0.95
C ILE A 47 32.22 -17.74 -0.57
N LYS A 48 32.96 -17.24 -1.54
CA LYS A 48 34.31 -16.70 -1.32
C LYS A 48 34.44 -15.31 -1.89
N ASP A 49 34.86 -14.35 -1.07
CA ASP A 49 35.23 -13.00 -1.51
C ASP A 49 36.47 -13.08 -2.39
N SER A 50 36.29 -12.87 -3.70
CA SER A 50 37.39 -12.98 -4.67
C SER A 50 38.50 -11.94 -4.45
N ARG A 51 38.18 -10.80 -3.81
CA ARG A 51 39.14 -9.70 -3.59
C ARG A 51 39.97 -9.88 -2.34
N THR A 52 39.37 -10.37 -1.26
CA THR A 52 40.06 -10.57 0.02
C THR A 52 40.50 -12.02 0.22
N ALA A 53 40.04 -12.93 -0.64
CA ALA A 53 40.21 -14.38 -0.58
C ALA A 53 39.63 -15.04 0.68
N ARG A 54 38.75 -14.35 1.41
CA ARG A 54 38.07 -14.83 2.62
C ARG A 54 36.88 -15.71 2.28
N ASN A 55 36.65 -16.74 3.08
CA ASN A 55 35.54 -17.68 2.89
C ASN A 55 34.39 -17.37 3.85
N TYR A 56 33.17 -17.42 3.33
CA TYR A 56 31.91 -17.18 4.03
C TYR A 56 30.91 -18.29 3.66
N GLU A 57 29.77 -18.29 4.34
CA GLU A 57 28.60 -19.13 4.02
C GLU A 57 27.37 -18.24 3.87
N LEU A 58 26.47 -18.64 2.96
CA LEU A 58 25.13 -18.13 2.84
C LEU A 58 24.16 -19.14 3.45
N TYR A 59 23.28 -18.66 4.32
CA TYR A 59 22.16 -19.40 4.90
C TYR A 59 20.93 -18.97 4.12
N ILE A 60 20.46 -19.83 3.22
CA ILE A 60 19.39 -19.52 2.27
C ILE A 60 18.15 -20.31 2.66
N GLU A 61 17.10 -19.60 3.04
CA GLU A 61 15.79 -20.17 3.34
C GLU A 61 14.83 -19.81 2.20
N LEU A 62 14.16 -20.83 1.67
CA LEU A 62 13.18 -20.68 0.60
C LEU A 62 11.77 -20.80 1.18
N PRO A 63 10.79 -20.06 0.65
CA PRO A 63 9.40 -20.21 1.05
C PRO A 63 8.88 -21.63 0.74
N GLU A 64 7.88 -22.09 1.50
CA GLU A 64 7.38 -23.48 1.40
C GLU A 64 6.92 -23.85 -0.01
N ASP A 65 6.34 -22.89 -0.74
CA ASP A 65 5.79 -23.06 -2.09
C ASP A 65 6.81 -22.81 -3.22
N TYR A 66 8.10 -22.59 -2.90
CA TYR A 66 9.09 -22.14 -3.87
C TYR A 66 9.21 -23.02 -5.11
N SER A 67 9.00 -24.34 -4.96
CA SER A 67 9.07 -25.29 -6.09
C SER A 67 7.77 -25.44 -6.89
N GLU A 68 6.69 -24.78 -6.49
CA GLU A 68 5.37 -24.96 -7.12
C GLU A 68 5.17 -24.10 -8.38
N ASP A 69 5.81 -22.92 -8.45
CA ASP A 69 5.74 -22.03 -9.62
C ASP A 69 7.13 -21.55 -10.05
N GLU A 70 7.61 -22.08 -11.18
CA GLU A 70 8.91 -21.72 -11.75
C GLU A 70 8.98 -20.28 -12.29
N ASN A 71 7.85 -19.59 -12.48
CA ASN A 71 7.82 -18.21 -12.97
C ASN A 71 7.65 -17.18 -11.85
N LYS A 72 7.33 -17.61 -10.63
CA LYS A 72 7.16 -16.72 -9.48
C LYS A 72 8.51 -16.21 -9.01
N THR A 73 8.65 -14.89 -8.94
CA THR A 73 9.83 -14.23 -8.38
C THR A 73 9.58 -13.78 -6.95
N TYR A 74 10.57 -13.93 -6.10
CA TYR A 74 10.45 -13.70 -4.66
C TYR A 74 11.33 -12.54 -4.22
N PRO A 75 10.81 -11.61 -3.41
CA PRO A 75 11.66 -10.64 -2.75
C PRO A 75 12.68 -11.29 -1.81
N VAL A 76 13.77 -10.57 -1.53
CA VAL A 76 14.91 -11.12 -0.77
C VAL A 76 15.23 -10.25 0.45
N LEU A 77 15.22 -10.86 1.63
CA LEU A 77 15.71 -10.24 2.87
C LEU A 77 17.13 -10.72 3.16
N TYR A 78 18.10 -9.84 2.89
CA TYR A 78 19.50 -10.05 3.23
C TYR A 78 19.78 -9.63 4.67
N TYR A 79 20.59 -10.39 5.38
CA TYR A 79 21.04 -10.02 6.72
C TYR A 79 22.47 -10.49 6.96
N THR A 80 23.23 -9.71 7.72
CA THR A 80 24.56 -10.10 8.19
C THR A 80 24.47 -10.62 9.63
N ASP A 81 25.54 -11.18 10.18
CA ASP A 81 25.52 -11.91 11.46
C ASP A 81 24.54 -13.11 11.44
N ALA A 82 24.56 -13.90 10.36
CA ALA A 82 23.57 -14.97 10.14
C ALA A 82 23.40 -15.91 11.34
N MET A 83 24.49 -16.27 12.01
CA MET A 83 24.49 -17.16 13.17
C MET A 83 23.69 -16.64 14.37
N TRP A 84 23.44 -15.34 14.46
CA TRP A 84 22.66 -14.73 15.54
C TRP A 84 21.25 -14.32 15.12
N HIS A 85 21.01 -14.15 13.82
CA HIS A 85 19.74 -13.63 13.32
C HIS A 85 18.83 -14.70 12.70
N LEU A 86 19.39 -15.80 12.17
CA LEU A 86 18.67 -16.80 11.39
C LEU A 86 17.41 -17.31 12.09
N GLU A 87 17.52 -17.84 13.32
CA GLU A 87 16.39 -18.47 14.01
C GLU A 87 15.23 -17.49 14.27
N MET A 88 15.56 -16.24 14.60
CA MET A 88 14.56 -15.22 14.88
C MET A 88 13.89 -14.72 13.60
N LEU A 89 14.66 -14.52 12.53
CA LEU A 89 14.13 -14.04 11.25
C LEU A 89 13.36 -15.12 10.51
N SER A 90 13.84 -16.37 10.50
CA SER A 90 13.12 -17.54 9.98
C SER A 90 11.75 -17.66 10.62
N GLY A 91 11.70 -17.76 11.96
CA GLY A 91 10.44 -17.90 12.68
C GLY A 91 9.49 -16.70 12.55
N ALA A 92 10.03 -15.47 12.42
CA ALA A 92 9.19 -14.29 12.19
C ALA A 92 8.66 -14.25 10.74
N ALA A 93 9.48 -14.60 9.76
CA ALA A 93 9.14 -14.55 8.35
C ALA A 93 8.09 -15.62 8.00
N GLU A 94 8.23 -16.84 8.51
CA GLU A 94 7.31 -17.96 8.25
C GLU A 94 5.82 -17.58 8.41
N TYR A 95 5.49 -16.74 9.39
CA TYR A 95 4.11 -16.34 9.66
C TYR A 95 3.69 -14.99 9.07
N MET A 96 4.65 -14.12 8.76
CA MET A 96 4.36 -12.71 8.45
C MET A 96 4.77 -12.33 7.03
N LEU A 97 5.81 -12.94 6.49
CA LEU A 97 6.33 -12.71 5.15
C LEU A 97 6.16 -13.99 4.34
N GLU A 98 4.92 -14.31 3.99
CA GLU A 98 4.66 -15.30 2.92
C GLU A 98 5.41 -14.83 1.65
N ASP A 99 6.05 -15.76 0.95
CA ASP A 99 6.79 -15.51 -0.29
C ASP A 99 8.06 -14.63 -0.16
N VAL A 100 8.96 -14.91 0.80
CA VAL A 100 10.28 -14.24 0.86
C VAL A 100 11.43 -15.24 0.86
N ILE A 101 12.53 -14.91 0.19
CA ILE A 101 13.81 -15.62 0.35
C ILE A 101 14.62 -14.93 1.44
N LEU A 102 15.04 -15.67 2.46
CA LEU A 102 15.96 -15.17 3.48
C LEU A 102 17.40 -15.53 3.11
N VAL A 103 18.31 -14.54 3.12
CA VAL A 103 19.72 -14.74 2.80
C VAL A 103 20.60 -14.20 3.93
N GLY A 104 21.04 -15.10 4.81
CA GLY A 104 21.96 -14.81 5.88
C GLY A 104 23.41 -14.92 5.45
N ILE A 105 24.21 -13.89 5.68
CA ILE A 105 25.66 -13.88 5.42
C ILE A 105 26.40 -14.17 6.73
N SER A 106 27.21 -15.22 6.73
CA SER A 106 27.98 -15.65 7.91
C SER A 106 29.14 -14.70 8.23
N TRP A 107 29.78 -14.90 9.38
CA TRP A 107 31.15 -14.43 9.59
C TRP A 107 32.13 -15.23 8.75
N GLN A 108 33.35 -14.71 8.61
CA GLN A 108 34.42 -15.41 7.91
C GLN A 108 34.68 -16.79 8.54
N LYS A 109 34.73 -17.83 7.72
CA LYS A 109 34.91 -19.23 8.15
C LYS A 109 36.38 -19.61 8.35
N ASP A 110 37.28 -18.92 7.67
CA ASP A 110 38.72 -19.18 7.68
C ASP A 110 39.50 -18.08 8.44
N ILE A 111 39.02 -17.70 9.62
CA ILE A 111 39.74 -16.77 10.51
C ILE A 111 40.99 -17.41 11.12
N ALA A 112 42.01 -16.61 11.38
CA ALA A 112 43.23 -17.06 12.04
C ALA A 112 42.94 -17.55 13.48
N GLU A 113 43.61 -18.62 13.91
CA GLU A 113 43.36 -19.29 15.20
C GLU A 113 43.49 -18.34 16.39
N ASP A 114 44.50 -17.46 16.36
CA ASP A 114 44.73 -16.45 17.39
C ASP A 114 43.61 -15.41 17.49
N LEU A 115 43.00 -15.03 16.36
CA LEU A 115 41.82 -14.17 16.34
C LEU A 115 40.58 -14.91 16.84
N ASN A 116 40.43 -16.19 16.49
CA ASN A 116 39.32 -17.00 16.97
C ASN A 116 39.40 -17.23 18.48
N GLU A 117 40.58 -17.47 19.05
CA GLU A 117 40.76 -17.60 20.50
C GLU A 117 40.44 -16.29 21.24
N GLN A 118 40.82 -15.15 20.66
CA GLN A 118 40.66 -13.85 21.33
C GLN A 118 39.24 -13.26 21.20
N TYR A 119 38.59 -13.42 20.05
CA TYR A 119 37.29 -12.79 19.75
C TYR A 119 36.19 -13.79 19.39
N GLY A 120 36.49 -15.09 19.32
CA GLY A 120 35.56 -16.10 18.83
C GLY A 120 35.36 -16.06 17.30
N ALA A 121 34.43 -16.90 16.84
CA ALA A 121 34.11 -17.05 15.41
C ALA A 121 33.62 -15.76 14.74
N HIS A 122 33.18 -14.78 15.54
CA HIS A 122 32.67 -13.50 15.06
C HIS A 122 33.75 -12.44 14.86
N ALA A 123 35.03 -12.76 15.01
CA ALA A 123 36.14 -11.81 14.88
C ALA A 123 36.08 -10.95 13.60
N SER A 124 35.65 -11.55 12.48
CA SER A 124 35.61 -10.84 11.19
C SER A 124 34.60 -9.69 11.18
N ARG A 125 33.54 -9.71 12.00
CA ARG A 125 32.53 -8.64 12.01
C ARG A 125 33.11 -7.27 12.35
N PHE A 126 34.09 -7.23 13.26
CA PHE A 126 34.79 -5.98 13.63
C PHE A 126 35.62 -5.42 12.48
N THR A 127 36.11 -6.30 11.61
CA THR A 127 36.81 -5.93 10.39
C THR A 127 35.82 -5.52 9.30
N ASP A 128 34.88 -6.40 8.99
CA ASP A 128 33.98 -6.35 7.84
C ASP A 128 32.97 -5.19 7.93
N TYR A 129 32.50 -4.84 9.12
CA TYR A 129 31.46 -3.82 9.32
C TYR A 129 32.00 -2.44 9.67
N SER A 130 33.29 -2.33 10.01
CA SER A 130 33.87 -1.07 10.44
C SER A 130 34.15 -0.14 9.26
N PHE A 131 33.62 1.07 9.33
CA PHE A 131 33.84 2.16 8.38
C PHE A 131 34.75 3.25 8.93
N TRP A 132 35.38 3.01 10.08
CA TRP A 132 36.42 3.85 10.67
C TRP A 132 37.78 3.15 10.57
N GLU A 133 38.85 3.92 10.34
CA GLU A 133 40.19 3.37 10.13
C GLU A 133 41.03 3.29 11.42
N LYS A 134 40.57 3.90 12.52
CA LYS A 134 41.34 3.97 13.76
C LYS A 134 41.52 2.57 14.35
N SER A 135 42.76 2.08 14.32
CA SER A 135 43.15 0.82 14.95
C SER A 135 42.89 0.86 16.44
N ASN A 136 42.31 -0.22 17.00
CA ASN A 136 42.22 -0.38 18.44
C ASN A 136 43.59 -0.87 18.98
N PRO A 137 44.30 -0.08 19.82
CA PRO A 137 45.63 -0.46 20.32
C PRO A 137 45.63 -1.75 21.13
N ASN A 138 44.50 -2.13 21.73
CA ASN A 138 44.35 -3.38 22.47
C ASN A 138 44.19 -4.60 21.54
N HIS A 139 43.96 -4.35 20.24
CA HIS A 139 43.57 -5.34 19.23
C HIS A 139 44.29 -5.09 17.89
N PRO A 140 45.63 -5.10 17.85
CA PRO A 140 46.43 -4.67 16.69
C PRO A 140 46.30 -5.58 15.46
N LYS A 141 45.75 -6.79 15.62
CA LYS A 141 45.58 -7.77 14.54
C LYS A 141 44.27 -7.56 13.74
N LEU A 142 43.29 -6.85 14.30
CA LEU A 142 42.05 -6.52 13.60
C LEU A 142 42.29 -5.33 12.66
N LYS A 143 41.90 -5.48 11.39
CA LYS A 143 41.99 -4.42 10.38
C LYS A 143 40.64 -3.72 10.29
N PHE A 144 40.54 -2.52 10.82
CA PHE A 144 39.30 -1.74 10.71
C PHE A 144 39.18 -1.07 9.32
N GLY A 145 38.01 -0.51 9.02
CA GLY A 145 37.77 0.26 7.80
C GLY A 145 37.47 -0.59 6.56
N GLN A 146 37.05 -1.85 6.73
CA GLN A 146 36.79 -2.76 5.61
C GLN A 146 35.33 -2.79 5.14
N ALA A 147 34.43 -1.97 5.72
CA ALA A 147 33.01 -1.88 5.32
C ALA A 147 32.81 -1.71 3.80
N LYS A 148 33.64 -0.89 3.15
CA LYS A 148 33.59 -0.70 1.70
C LYS A 148 33.84 -2.01 0.92
N ASN A 149 34.81 -2.80 1.38
CA ASN A 149 35.18 -4.06 0.73
C ASN A 149 34.10 -5.10 0.94
N HIS A 150 33.59 -5.21 2.17
CA HIS A 150 32.52 -6.14 2.50
C HIS A 150 31.20 -5.81 1.78
N LEU A 151 30.80 -4.53 1.73
CA LEU A 151 29.64 -4.11 0.93
C LEU A 151 29.81 -4.45 -0.55
N ALA A 152 31.00 -4.26 -1.09
CA ALA A 152 31.24 -4.60 -2.47
C ALA A 152 31.22 -6.12 -2.71
N PHE A 153 31.65 -6.94 -1.75
CA PHE A 153 31.46 -8.40 -1.78
C PHE A 153 29.97 -8.76 -1.81
N ILE A 154 29.16 -8.15 -0.94
CA ILE A 154 27.70 -8.37 -0.93
C ILE A 154 27.08 -8.04 -2.28
N ARG A 155 27.39 -6.86 -2.84
CA ARG A 155 26.81 -6.41 -4.12
C ARG A 155 27.25 -7.22 -5.33
N ASN A 156 28.54 -7.54 -5.41
CA ASN A 156 29.12 -8.07 -6.64
C ASN A 156 29.19 -9.60 -6.66
N GLU A 157 29.07 -10.25 -5.51
CA GLU A 157 29.23 -11.70 -5.39
C GLU A 157 28.02 -12.34 -4.72
N VAL A 158 27.59 -11.86 -3.54
CA VAL A 158 26.44 -12.45 -2.84
C VAL A 158 25.14 -12.24 -3.64
N MET A 159 24.77 -10.99 -3.94
CA MET A 159 23.53 -10.69 -4.68
C MET A 159 23.53 -11.36 -6.06
N GLN A 160 24.64 -11.30 -6.78
CA GLN A 160 24.78 -11.93 -8.09
C GLN A 160 24.67 -13.46 -8.02
N TYR A 161 25.17 -14.08 -6.95
CA TYR A 161 24.97 -15.51 -6.74
C TYR A 161 23.49 -15.82 -6.49
N VAL A 162 22.82 -15.07 -5.62
CA VAL A 162 21.41 -15.32 -5.28
C VAL A 162 20.52 -15.12 -6.51
N GLU A 163 20.65 -13.99 -7.21
CA GLU A 163 19.88 -13.66 -8.43
C GLU A 163 20.07 -14.69 -9.56
N LYS A 164 21.26 -15.32 -9.62
CA LYS A 164 21.55 -16.32 -10.65
C LYS A 164 20.96 -17.70 -10.34
N ASN A 165 20.88 -18.07 -9.07
CA ASN A 165 20.54 -19.43 -8.67
C ASN A 165 19.12 -19.56 -8.11
N TYR A 166 18.44 -18.45 -7.82
CA TYR A 166 17.09 -18.43 -7.25
C TYR A 166 16.20 -17.42 -8.00
N HIS A 167 14.89 -17.65 -7.99
CA HIS A 167 13.88 -16.78 -8.62
C HIS A 167 13.67 -15.54 -7.75
N THR A 168 14.59 -14.60 -7.83
CA THR A 168 14.51 -13.36 -7.06
C THR A 168 13.75 -12.29 -7.83
N ASP A 169 12.94 -11.49 -7.14
CA ASP A 169 12.55 -10.18 -7.64
C ASP A 169 13.76 -9.24 -7.52
N PRO A 170 14.45 -8.88 -8.63
CA PRO A 170 15.64 -8.01 -8.59
C PRO A 170 15.30 -6.62 -8.06
N ASN A 171 14.01 -6.37 -7.88
CA ASN A 171 13.45 -5.13 -7.48
C ASN A 171 12.97 -5.07 -6.02
N SER A 172 13.21 -6.10 -5.23
CA SER A 172 12.75 -6.12 -3.84
C SER A 172 13.83 -6.70 -2.94
N HIS A 173 14.84 -5.88 -2.64
CA HIS A 173 15.94 -6.25 -1.77
C HIS A 173 15.85 -5.51 -0.44
N SER A 174 15.83 -6.25 0.66
CA SER A 174 15.80 -5.67 2.00
C SER A 174 17.04 -6.05 2.79
N TYR A 175 17.47 -5.18 3.70
CA TYR A 175 18.57 -5.43 4.62
C TYR A 175 18.09 -5.44 6.06
N PHE A 176 18.50 -6.45 6.83
CA PHE A 176 18.38 -6.47 8.28
C PHE A 176 19.75 -6.47 8.95
N GLY A 177 19.93 -5.60 9.94
CA GLY A 177 21.08 -5.62 10.82
C GLY A 177 20.79 -5.09 12.21
N TYR A 178 21.42 -5.69 13.21
CA TYR A 178 21.31 -5.31 14.61
C TYR A 178 22.68 -4.97 15.21
N SER A 179 22.76 -3.97 16.10
CA SER A 179 24.00 -3.54 16.72
C SER A 179 25.04 -3.12 15.67
N LEU A 180 26.27 -3.68 15.70
CA LEU A 180 27.30 -3.41 14.70
C LEU A 180 26.88 -3.74 13.25
N SER A 181 26.02 -4.75 13.05
CA SER A 181 25.42 -5.03 11.74
C SER A 181 24.40 -3.96 11.33
N GLY A 182 23.70 -3.36 12.30
CA GLY A 182 22.88 -2.16 12.08
C GLY A 182 23.72 -0.93 11.71
N ALA A 183 24.86 -0.73 12.36
CA ALA A 183 25.82 0.32 12.01
C ALA A 183 26.33 0.18 10.57
N PHE A 184 26.63 -1.07 10.16
CA PHE A 184 26.99 -1.36 8.78
C PHE A 184 25.83 -1.03 7.81
N GLY A 185 24.59 -1.39 8.15
CA GLY A 185 23.41 -0.99 7.37
C GLY A 185 23.27 0.53 7.21
N ALA A 186 23.52 1.29 8.28
CA ALA A 186 23.54 2.76 8.23
C ALA A 186 24.64 3.30 7.27
N TYR A 187 25.82 2.68 7.28
CA TYR A 187 26.89 2.97 6.32
C TYR A 187 26.48 2.65 4.87
N ILE A 188 25.80 1.52 4.63
CA ILE A 188 25.30 1.15 3.29
C ILE A 188 24.30 2.18 2.81
N LEU A 189 23.29 2.52 3.62
CA LEU A 189 22.27 3.51 3.28
C LEU A 189 22.91 4.87 2.93
N LEU A 190 23.93 5.30 3.68
CA LEU A 190 24.59 6.58 3.45
C LEU A 190 25.41 6.61 2.15
N THR A 191 26.13 5.52 1.85
CA THR A 191 27.16 5.48 0.79
C THR A 191 26.68 4.87 -0.52
N LYS A 192 25.74 3.91 -0.46
CA LYS A 192 25.17 3.15 -1.58
C LYS A 192 23.68 2.87 -1.31
N PRO A 193 22.83 3.93 -1.28
CA PRO A 193 21.38 3.81 -1.05
C PRO A 193 20.65 3.02 -2.15
N ASP A 194 21.30 2.76 -3.29
CA ASP A 194 20.80 1.92 -4.39
C ASP A 194 21.01 0.41 -4.16
N THR A 195 21.52 0.02 -2.97
CA THR A 195 21.80 -1.40 -2.67
C THR A 195 20.53 -2.15 -2.25
N PHE A 196 19.73 -1.54 -1.39
CA PHE A 196 18.52 -2.15 -0.84
C PHE A 196 17.36 -1.16 -0.95
N ASP A 197 16.17 -1.71 -1.15
CA ASP A 197 14.91 -1.00 -1.16
C ASP A 197 14.43 -0.63 0.26
N SER A 198 14.70 -1.52 1.23
CA SER A 198 14.31 -1.36 2.64
C SER A 198 15.47 -1.67 3.57
N TYR A 199 15.63 -0.87 4.62
CA TYR A 199 16.68 -0.98 5.63
C TYR A 199 16.05 -1.13 7.02
N ILE A 200 16.34 -2.25 7.67
CA ILE A 200 16.00 -2.50 9.07
C ILE A 200 17.28 -2.36 9.89
N LEU A 201 17.32 -1.30 10.72
CA LEU A 201 18.49 -0.89 11.49
C LEU A 201 18.15 -0.93 12.99
N GLY A 202 18.48 -2.05 13.64
CA GLY A 202 18.28 -2.25 15.06
C GLY A 202 19.49 -1.81 15.89
N SER A 203 19.25 -0.97 16.89
CA SER A 203 20.26 -0.36 17.77
C SER A 203 21.57 0.01 17.05
N PRO A 204 21.50 0.77 15.94
CA PRO A 204 22.58 0.78 14.96
C PRO A 204 23.72 1.75 15.29
N LEU A 205 23.52 2.71 16.20
CA LEU A 205 24.40 3.86 16.32
C LEU A 205 24.59 4.27 17.78
N ASP A 206 25.81 4.72 18.08
CA ASP A 206 26.18 5.42 19.30
C ASP A 206 26.87 6.74 18.96
N LYS A 207 27.14 7.57 19.98
CA LYS A 207 27.83 8.86 19.82
C LYS A 207 29.23 8.77 19.20
N GLY A 208 29.88 7.61 19.31
CA GLY A 208 31.21 7.37 18.76
C GLY A 208 31.22 7.16 17.24
N LEU A 209 30.11 6.69 16.66
CA LEU A 209 30.01 6.36 15.24
C LEU A 209 29.58 7.53 14.35
N ILE A 210 28.77 8.46 14.87
CA ILE A 210 28.25 9.60 14.09
C ILE A 210 29.34 10.49 13.46
N PRO A 211 30.45 10.81 14.16
CA PRO A 211 31.50 11.62 13.55
C PRO A 211 32.07 11.02 12.27
N TYR A 212 32.22 9.69 12.22
CA TYR A 212 32.73 8.99 11.03
C TYR A 212 31.72 9.03 9.87
N LEU A 213 30.42 8.82 10.15
CA LEU A 213 29.37 8.94 9.14
C LEU A 213 29.25 10.37 8.61
N THR A 214 29.43 11.37 9.47
CA THR A 214 29.42 12.79 9.09
C THR A 214 30.60 13.13 8.18
N GLU A 215 31.79 12.61 8.48
CA GLU A 215 32.98 12.76 7.64
C GLU A 215 32.78 12.10 6.26
N ILE A 216 32.23 10.89 6.25
CA ILE A 216 31.90 10.17 5.00
C ILE A 216 30.88 10.97 4.18
N ASN A 217 29.81 11.47 4.80
CA ASN A 217 28.79 12.27 4.12
C ASN A 217 29.41 13.52 3.47
N SER A 218 30.27 14.22 4.20
CA SER A 218 30.96 15.42 3.71
C SER A 218 31.85 15.12 2.48
N LYS A 219 32.51 13.96 2.44
CA LYS A 219 33.31 13.52 1.29
C LYS A 219 32.43 13.16 0.07
N LEU A 220 31.25 12.58 0.30
CA LEU A 220 30.30 12.25 -0.77
C LEU A 220 29.76 13.51 -1.45
N GLU A 221 29.36 14.52 -0.68
CA GLU A 221 28.88 15.81 -1.20
C GLU A 221 29.94 16.57 -2.02
N ALA A 222 31.22 16.44 -1.65
CA ALA A 222 32.33 17.01 -2.40
C ALA A 222 32.57 16.31 -3.75
N SER A 223 32.28 15.00 -3.84
CA SER A 223 32.42 14.20 -5.05
C SER A 223 31.20 14.36 -5.97
N LYS A 224 31.03 15.53 -6.61
CA LYS A 224 29.94 15.83 -7.57
C LYS A 224 30.06 15.09 -8.91
N SER A 225 30.07 13.77 -8.88
CA SER A 225 29.56 12.98 -9.98
C SER A 225 28.68 11.94 -9.34
N HIS A 226 27.45 11.76 -9.82
CA HIS A 226 26.78 10.48 -10.05
C HIS A 226 25.36 10.78 -10.55
N LYS A 227 24.87 9.88 -11.38
CA LYS A 227 23.73 10.00 -12.29
C LYS A 227 22.46 10.51 -11.58
N ASN A 228 21.71 11.40 -12.24
CA ASN A 228 20.42 11.99 -11.82
C ASN A 228 19.28 10.94 -11.78
N ILE A 229 19.40 9.89 -10.98
CA ILE A 229 18.31 8.94 -10.74
C ILE A 229 17.76 9.23 -9.34
N PRO A 230 16.50 9.69 -9.22
CA PRO A 230 15.82 9.79 -7.93
C PRO A 230 15.75 8.40 -7.29
N LEU A 231 16.22 8.28 -6.05
CA LEU A 231 16.15 7.07 -5.24
C LEU A 231 15.18 7.27 -4.08
N HIS A 232 14.55 6.19 -3.66
CA HIS A 232 13.79 6.11 -2.42
C HIS A 232 14.31 4.92 -1.61
N ALA A 233 14.33 5.06 -0.29
CA ALA A 233 14.64 3.98 0.62
C ALA A 233 13.69 4.01 1.82
N ASN A 234 13.16 2.85 2.16
CA ASN A 234 12.36 2.64 3.37
C ASN A 234 13.27 2.31 4.53
N VAL A 235 13.09 2.94 5.68
CA VAL A 235 13.97 2.78 6.84
C VAL A 235 13.15 2.50 8.09
N PHE A 236 13.27 1.29 8.61
CA PHE A 236 12.83 0.97 9.97
C PHE A 236 14.05 1.06 10.89
N ILE A 237 14.05 2.01 11.80
CA ILE A 237 15.12 2.20 12.77
C ILE A 237 14.55 2.08 14.18
N ALA A 238 15.14 1.22 15.00
CA ALA A 238 14.63 0.99 16.34
C ALA A 238 15.72 0.72 17.36
N HIS A 239 15.45 1.06 18.62
CA HIS A 239 16.35 0.78 19.75
C HIS A 239 15.57 0.53 21.05
N GLY A 240 16.24 -0.02 22.06
CA GLY A 240 15.69 -0.26 23.40
C GLY A 240 15.47 1.03 24.21
N THR A 241 14.42 1.07 25.04
CA THR A 241 14.12 2.19 25.96
C THR A 241 15.23 2.43 27.00
N LEU A 242 16.02 1.41 27.32
CA LEU A 242 17.13 1.50 28.27
C LEU A 242 18.47 1.88 27.62
N GLU A 243 18.52 2.00 26.28
CA GLU A 243 19.68 2.48 25.53
C GLU A 243 19.73 4.02 25.50
N LYS A 244 20.15 4.61 26.61
CA LYS A 244 20.06 6.07 26.86
C LYS A 244 20.87 6.94 25.90
N ASP A 245 21.85 6.38 25.21
CA ASP A 245 22.77 7.11 24.32
C ASP A 245 22.56 6.83 22.83
N THR A 246 21.43 6.20 22.45
CA THR A 246 21.17 5.75 21.07
C THR A 246 20.21 6.66 20.29
N ALA A 247 19.24 7.30 20.96
CA ALA A 247 18.23 8.14 20.29
C ALA A 247 18.83 9.38 19.60
N GLU A 248 19.69 10.13 20.28
CA GLU A 248 20.33 11.33 19.74
C GLU A 248 21.22 11.01 18.51
N PRO A 249 22.09 9.97 18.54
CA PRO A 249 22.79 9.52 17.33
C PRO A 249 21.89 9.15 16.15
N ILE A 250 20.76 8.49 16.38
CA ILE A 250 19.81 8.15 15.32
C ILE A 250 19.29 9.42 14.64
N ASP A 251 18.87 10.42 15.43
CA ASP A 251 18.39 11.69 14.90
C ASP A 251 19.49 12.45 14.13
N GLU A 252 20.74 12.44 14.63
CA GLU A 252 21.88 13.04 13.92
C GLU A 252 22.18 12.33 12.60
N PHE A 253 22.07 11.01 12.56
CA PHE A 253 22.24 10.23 11.33
C PHE A 253 21.15 10.55 10.31
N LEU A 254 19.88 10.61 10.72
CA LEU A 254 18.77 10.94 9.81
C LEU A 254 18.93 12.34 9.20
N LYS A 255 19.44 13.30 9.98
CA LYS A 255 19.76 14.66 9.49
C LYS A 255 20.86 14.69 8.42
N LEU A 256 21.72 13.66 8.30
CA LEU A 256 22.73 13.60 7.23
C LEU A 256 22.10 13.51 5.83
N PHE A 257 20.82 13.15 5.74
CA PHE A 257 20.08 13.05 4.49
C PHE A 257 19.29 14.33 4.14
N ASP A 258 19.19 15.29 5.06
CA ASP A 258 18.52 16.55 4.82
C ASP A 258 19.17 17.31 3.66
N GLY A 259 18.37 17.65 2.64
CA GLY A 259 18.84 18.40 1.47
C GLY A 259 19.46 17.55 0.36
N ARG A 260 19.52 16.21 0.49
CA ARG A 260 19.88 15.33 -0.63
C ARG A 260 18.79 15.33 -1.70
N LYS A 261 19.02 16.03 -2.82
CA LYS A 261 18.02 16.22 -3.89
C LYS A 261 17.55 14.94 -4.58
N ASN A 262 18.37 13.89 -4.58
CA ASN A 262 18.15 12.67 -5.36
C ASN A 262 17.88 11.43 -4.49
N LEU A 263 17.65 11.59 -3.18
CA LEU A 263 17.32 10.50 -2.27
C LEU A 263 16.22 10.96 -1.33
N SER A 264 15.10 10.25 -1.33
CA SER A 264 14.00 10.43 -0.37
C SER A 264 13.96 9.25 0.59
N LEU A 265 13.70 9.50 1.87
CA LEU A 265 13.57 8.45 2.88
C LEU A 265 12.15 8.41 3.43
N SER A 266 11.59 7.20 3.57
CA SER A 266 10.41 6.95 4.39
C SER A 266 10.89 6.29 5.68
N VAL A 267 10.77 6.98 6.81
CA VAL A 267 11.39 6.57 8.07
C VAL A 267 10.33 6.20 9.10
N GLN A 268 10.41 4.98 9.61
CA GLN A 268 9.73 4.55 10.83
C GLN A 268 10.77 4.42 11.96
N ASN A 269 10.77 5.40 12.87
CA ASN A 269 11.64 5.40 14.05
C ASN A 269 10.85 4.91 15.27
N LYS A 270 11.31 3.84 15.93
CA LYS A 270 10.64 3.24 17.09
C LYS A 270 11.58 3.10 18.29
N THR A 271 11.07 3.37 19.48
CA THR A 271 11.72 2.97 20.73
C THR A 271 10.92 1.82 21.33
N LEU A 272 11.57 0.68 21.56
CA LEU A 272 10.95 -0.55 22.06
C LEU A 272 11.39 -0.79 23.50
N GLU A 273 10.50 -1.31 24.34
CA GLU A 273 10.86 -1.62 25.73
C GLU A 273 11.97 -2.69 25.80
N GLY A 274 13.06 -2.37 26.51
CA GLY A 274 14.22 -3.25 26.68
C GLY A 274 15.55 -2.50 26.72
N ASP A 275 16.61 -3.22 27.06
CA ASP A 275 18.01 -2.83 26.81
C ASP A 275 18.49 -3.37 25.46
N HIS A 276 19.79 -3.19 25.17
CA HIS A 276 20.39 -3.60 23.89
C HIS A 276 20.17 -5.08 23.56
N ASP A 277 20.18 -5.97 24.56
CA ASP A 277 20.06 -7.41 24.32
C ASP A 277 18.58 -7.83 24.26
N THR A 278 17.76 -7.31 25.16
CA THR A 278 16.33 -7.65 25.26
C THR A 278 15.47 -6.97 24.20
N ALA A 279 15.96 -5.91 23.56
CA ALA A 279 15.28 -5.26 22.44
C ALA A 279 15.41 -6.04 21.12
N PHE A 280 16.47 -6.85 20.93
CA PHE A 280 16.73 -7.54 19.66
C PHE A 280 15.54 -8.38 19.16
N PRO A 281 14.97 -9.31 19.96
CA PRO A 281 13.83 -10.11 19.50
C PRO A 281 12.63 -9.25 19.10
N ARG A 282 12.38 -8.15 19.82
CA ARG A 282 11.26 -7.24 19.51
C ARG A 282 11.51 -6.48 18.21
N VAL A 283 12.74 -6.03 17.97
CA VAL A 283 13.12 -5.38 16.71
C VAL A 283 12.95 -6.35 15.54
N ALA A 284 13.46 -7.57 15.65
CA ALA A 284 13.35 -8.58 14.60
C ALA A 284 11.88 -8.84 14.21
N VAL A 285 11.02 -9.17 15.17
CA VAL A 285 9.59 -9.44 14.93
C VAL A 285 8.87 -8.21 14.36
N GLN A 286 9.01 -7.02 14.98
CA GLN A 286 8.28 -5.84 14.52
C GLN A 286 8.74 -5.32 13.16
N SER A 287 10.02 -5.45 12.86
CA SER A 287 10.57 -5.03 11.57
C SER A 287 10.17 -5.97 10.44
N VAL A 288 10.07 -7.28 10.71
CA VAL A 288 9.51 -8.26 9.76
C VAL A 288 8.03 -7.98 9.51
N ALA A 289 7.24 -7.67 10.54
CA ALA A 289 5.84 -7.26 10.38
C ALA A 289 5.71 -5.95 9.57
N TRP A 290 6.58 -4.98 9.83
CA TRP A 290 6.63 -3.75 9.04
C TRP A 290 6.95 -4.05 7.58
N LEU A 291 7.97 -4.87 7.33
CA LEU A 291 8.41 -5.28 6.01
C LEU A 291 7.29 -6.02 5.25
N SER A 292 6.57 -6.89 5.94
CA SER A 292 5.37 -7.58 5.42
C SER A 292 4.29 -6.62 4.95
N SER A 293 3.99 -5.58 5.74
CA SER A 293 2.98 -4.60 5.32
C SER A 293 3.36 -3.83 4.05
N MET A 294 4.64 -3.85 3.66
CA MET A 294 5.10 -3.28 2.39
C MET A 294 5.05 -4.26 1.21
N MET A 295 5.17 -5.57 1.47
CA MET A 295 5.45 -6.62 0.49
C MET A 295 4.22 -7.49 0.19
N SER A 296 3.41 -7.81 1.19
CA SER A 296 2.23 -8.65 1.06
C SER A 296 0.98 -7.82 0.76
N PRO A 297 -0.07 -8.41 0.14
CA PRO A 297 -1.41 -7.85 0.17
C PRO A 297 -1.77 -7.39 1.56
N ILE A 298 -1.91 -6.08 1.75
CA ILE A 298 -2.68 -5.57 2.87
C ILE A 298 -4.12 -6.00 2.59
N SER A 299 -4.46 -7.20 3.06
CA SER A 299 -5.84 -7.59 3.25
C SER A 299 -6.44 -6.53 4.16
N SER A 300 -7.54 -5.90 3.71
CA SER A 300 -8.32 -4.92 4.48
C SER A 300 -8.81 -5.45 5.85
N LYS A 301 -8.56 -6.72 6.15
CA LYS A 301 -8.82 -7.34 7.46
C LYS A 301 -7.82 -6.98 8.55
N ASN A 302 -6.72 -6.29 8.25
CA ASN A 302 -5.78 -5.82 9.27
C ASN A 302 -5.94 -4.30 9.50
N PRO A 303 -6.82 -3.86 10.41
CA PRO A 303 -7.16 -2.44 10.61
C PRO A 303 -6.02 -1.59 11.23
N GLU A 304 -4.81 -2.13 11.39
CA GLU A 304 -3.73 -1.44 12.10
C GLU A 304 -2.91 -0.47 11.24
N VAL A 305 -2.95 -0.57 9.91
CA VAL A 305 -2.15 0.29 9.01
C VAL A 305 -3.06 1.14 8.14
N SER A 306 -3.08 2.45 8.38
CA SER A 306 -3.77 3.40 7.52
C SER A 306 -3.17 3.37 6.12
N PHE A 307 -3.98 3.55 5.09
CA PHE A 307 -3.48 3.78 3.72
C PHE A 307 -2.40 4.89 3.71
N TRP A 308 -2.56 5.91 4.55
CA TRP A 308 -1.62 7.02 4.64
C TRP A 308 -0.27 6.66 5.25
N ASP A 309 -0.19 5.54 5.97
CA ASP A 309 1.04 5.04 6.56
C ASP A 309 1.77 4.07 5.62
N ILE A 310 1.15 3.70 4.49
CA ILE A 310 1.77 2.85 3.47
C ILE A 310 2.92 3.63 2.80
N PRO A 311 4.14 3.05 2.77
CA PRO A 311 5.28 3.69 2.15
C PRO A 311 5.20 3.66 0.62
N HIS A 312 5.91 4.60 0.01
CA HIS A 312 6.00 4.67 -1.44
C HIS A 312 6.85 3.53 -2.00
N LEU A 313 6.49 3.04 -3.17
CA LEU A 313 7.34 2.15 -3.95
C LEU A 313 8.62 2.88 -4.37
N ASN A 314 9.76 2.20 -4.27
CA ASN A 314 11.04 2.72 -4.77
C ASN A 314 11.14 2.72 -6.29
N LYS A 315 10.34 1.88 -6.94
CA LYS A 315 10.20 1.81 -8.38
C LYS A 315 8.75 1.45 -8.75
N PRO A 316 8.30 1.77 -9.96
CA PRO A 316 6.96 1.37 -10.36
C PRO A 316 6.90 -0.14 -10.61
N PHE A 317 5.81 -0.78 -10.20
CA PHE A 317 5.43 -2.05 -10.81
C PHE A 317 4.82 -1.73 -12.17
N ILE A 318 5.30 -2.37 -13.23
CA ILE A 318 4.77 -2.18 -14.58
C ILE A 318 4.78 -3.53 -15.27
N SER A 319 3.62 -3.94 -15.79
CA SER A 319 3.49 -5.15 -16.60
C SER A 319 2.70 -4.86 -17.87
N THR A 320 3.30 -5.21 -19.02
CA THR A 320 2.64 -5.28 -20.34
C THR A 320 2.08 -6.68 -20.63
N THR A 321 2.24 -7.60 -19.68
CA THR A 321 1.74 -8.98 -19.72
C THR A 321 1.21 -9.33 -18.33
N PRO A 322 0.08 -8.73 -17.91
CA PRO A 322 -0.45 -8.89 -16.56
C PRO A 322 -0.67 -10.37 -16.21
N GLU A 323 -0.42 -10.72 -14.94
CA GLU A 323 -0.58 -12.09 -14.46
C GLU A 323 -2.06 -12.41 -14.19
N ASP A 324 -2.47 -13.64 -14.51
CA ASP A 324 -3.76 -14.18 -14.09
C ASP A 324 -3.69 -14.54 -12.59
N ARG A 325 -4.27 -13.67 -11.76
CA ARG A 325 -4.28 -13.79 -10.30
C ARG A 325 -5.49 -14.55 -9.77
N LYS A 326 -6.25 -15.22 -10.64
CA LYS A 326 -7.49 -15.92 -10.28
C LYS A 326 -8.53 -15.01 -9.61
N ASP A 327 -8.52 -13.73 -9.99
CA ASP A 327 -9.41 -12.68 -9.49
C ASP A 327 -10.59 -12.41 -10.43
N GLY A 328 -10.90 -13.34 -11.34
CA GLY A 328 -11.99 -13.21 -12.31
C GLY A 328 -11.70 -12.25 -13.47
N ILE A 329 -10.47 -11.72 -13.59
CA ILE A 329 -10.07 -10.84 -14.72
C ILE A 329 -9.28 -11.66 -15.73
N LEU A 330 -9.75 -11.70 -16.98
CA LEU A 330 -8.97 -12.25 -18.08
C LEU A 330 -7.79 -11.32 -18.38
N VAL A 331 -6.61 -11.90 -18.61
CA VAL A 331 -5.38 -11.17 -18.96
C VAL A 331 -4.93 -11.46 -20.39
N ASP A 332 -4.20 -10.54 -20.98
CA ASP A 332 -3.51 -10.72 -22.27
C ASP A 332 -2.24 -9.87 -22.33
N THR A 333 -1.48 -10.01 -23.41
CA THR A 333 -0.35 -9.12 -23.70
C THR A 333 -0.81 -7.81 -24.33
N LEU A 334 -0.18 -6.69 -23.97
CA LEU A 334 -0.33 -5.42 -24.66
C LEU A 334 0.12 -5.53 -26.12
N SER A 335 -0.84 -5.69 -27.03
CA SER A 335 -0.62 -5.88 -28.47
C SER A 335 -0.97 -4.62 -29.28
N VAL A 336 -0.16 -3.58 -29.11
CA VAL A 336 -0.18 -2.34 -29.94
C VAL A 336 1.19 -2.15 -30.62
N ASP A 337 1.36 -1.12 -31.45
CA ASP A 337 2.63 -0.88 -32.14
C ASP A 337 3.77 -0.68 -31.13
N SER A 338 4.99 -1.11 -31.48
CA SER A 338 6.14 -1.05 -30.56
C SER A 338 6.46 0.38 -30.10
N ASN A 339 6.17 1.39 -30.92
CA ASN A 339 6.32 2.79 -30.52
C ASN A 339 5.31 3.17 -29.43
N ASP A 340 4.05 2.77 -29.57
CA ASP A 340 3.00 3.03 -28.59
C ASP A 340 3.27 2.31 -27.26
N ILE A 341 3.76 1.06 -27.30
CA ILE A 341 4.22 0.34 -26.10
C ILE A 341 5.29 1.16 -25.37
N ASN A 342 6.29 1.67 -26.10
CA ASN A 342 7.36 2.48 -25.52
C ASN A 342 6.83 3.79 -24.94
N GLU A 343 5.85 4.44 -25.58
CA GLU A 343 5.24 5.67 -25.06
C GLU A 343 4.40 5.41 -23.80
N ILE A 344 3.63 4.31 -23.75
CA ILE A 344 2.87 3.90 -22.56
C ILE A 344 3.82 3.58 -21.39
N LEU A 345 4.91 2.85 -21.65
CA LEU A 345 5.95 2.57 -20.65
C LEU A 345 6.62 3.86 -20.16
N SER A 346 6.93 4.79 -21.07
CA SER A 346 7.50 6.09 -20.73
C SER A 346 6.52 6.91 -19.89
N LEU A 347 5.25 6.97 -20.27
CA LEU A 347 4.20 7.64 -19.49
C LEU A 347 4.10 7.06 -18.08
N SER A 348 4.11 5.72 -17.94
CA SER A 348 4.09 5.05 -16.65
C SER A 348 5.28 5.44 -15.76
N GLN A 349 6.49 5.49 -16.33
CA GLN A 349 7.68 5.98 -15.62
C GLN A 349 7.58 7.47 -15.24
N GLU A 350 6.94 8.29 -16.06
CA GLU A 350 6.72 9.70 -15.77
C GLU A 350 5.67 9.94 -14.68
N ILE A 351 4.61 9.13 -14.65
CA ILE A 351 3.62 9.09 -13.57
C ILE A 351 4.31 8.74 -12.26
N PHE A 352 5.13 7.69 -12.25
CA PHE A 352 5.91 7.29 -11.08
C PHE A 352 6.77 8.42 -10.51
N ARG A 353 7.44 9.17 -11.40
CA ARG A 353 8.28 10.34 -11.05
C ARG A 353 7.46 11.56 -10.60
N GLY A 354 6.14 11.48 -10.60
CA GLY A 354 5.24 12.56 -10.19
C GLY A 354 5.14 13.71 -11.19
N LYS A 355 5.51 13.50 -12.46
CA LYS A 355 5.50 14.55 -13.50
C LYS A 355 4.09 15.11 -13.76
N TYR A 356 3.07 14.27 -13.60
CA TYR A 356 1.68 14.59 -13.92
C TYR A 356 0.76 14.67 -12.71
N GLY A 357 1.29 14.53 -11.50
CA GLY A 357 0.52 14.53 -10.26
C GLY A 357 0.79 13.32 -9.37
N ASN A 358 -0.03 13.15 -8.35
CA ASN A 358 0.05 12.04 -7.41
C ASN A 358 -0.91 10.92 -7.79
N TYR A 359 -0.42 9.95 -8.57
CA TYR A 359 -1.16 8.75 -8.94
C TYR A 359 -0.48 7.51 -8.37
N ASP A 360 -1.31 6.51 -8.08
CA ASP A 360 -0.97 5.26 -7.41
C ASP A 360 -1.20 4.05 -8.32
N ALA A 361 -2.05 4.15 -9.34
CA ALA A 361 -2.23 3.09 -10.34
C ALA A 361 -2.70 3.61 -11.70
N LEU A 362 -2.31 2.90 -12.77
CA LEU A 362 -2.85 3.00 -14.12
C LEU A 362 -3.00 1.58 -14.71
N LEU A 363 -4.23 1.21 -15.07
CA LEU A 363 -4.54 -0.07 -15.69
C LEU A 363 -5.30 0.14 -17.00
N ILE A 364 -5.06 -0.74 -17.97
CA ILE A 364 -5.68 -0.72 -19.30
C ILE A 364 -6.23 -2.12 -19.61
N SER A 365 -7.52 -2.20 -19.86
CA SER A 365 -8.24 -3.36 -20.36
C SER A 365 -8.67 -3.10 -21.80
N HIS A 366 -8.33 -4.01 -22.71
CA HIS A 366 -8.73 -3.95 -24.12
C HIS A 366 -9.38 -5.28 -24.51
N LYS A 367 -10.57 -5.21 -25.14
CA LYS A 367 -11.40 -6.39 -25.47
C LYS A 367 -11.69 -7.26 -24.25
N ASN A 368 -12.05 -6.60 -23.14
CA ASN A 368 -12.41 -7.25 -21.88
C ASN A 368 -11.27 -8.07 -21.25
N LYS A 369 -10.01 -7.77 -21.60
CA LYS A 369 -8.83 -8.38 -21.00
C LYS A 369 -7.88 -7.31 -20.48
N LEU A 370 -7.35 -7.49 -19.29
CA LEU A 370 -6.31 -6.64 -18.73
C LEU A 370 -5.00 -6.88 -19.50
N VAL A 371 -4.53 -5.85 -20.20
CA VAL A 371 -3.35 -5.91 -21.08
C VAL A 371 -2.17 -5.11 -20.54
N PHE A 372 -2.43 -4.18 -19.63
CA PHE A 372 -1.39 -3.38 -18.98
C PHE A 372 -1.81 -3.02 -17.56
N GLU A 373 -0.92 -3.21 -16.61
CA GLU A 373 -1.12 -2.73 -15.24
C GLU A 373 0.15 -2.10 -14.71
N SER A 374 -0.03 -1.04 -13.93
CA SER A 374 1.08 -0.34 -13.30
C SER A 374 0.66 0.25 -11.97
N TYR A 375 1.56 0.16 -10.99
CA TYR A 375 1.36 0.67 -9.65
C TYR A 375 2.55 1.54 -9.25
N TYR A 376 2.24 2.63 -8.57
CA TYR A 376 3.15 3.70 -8.21
C TYR A 376 2.96 4.03 -6.73
N LYS A 377 3.91 4.77 -6.15
CA LYS A 377 3.76 5.38 -4.82
C LYS A 377 3.12 4.39 -3.82
N LYS A 378 1.90 4.63 -3.34
CA LYS A 378 1.24 3.77 -2.34
C LYS A 378 0.40 2.66 -2.96
N GLY A 379 0.13 2.71 -4.25
CA GLY A 379 -0.64 1.69 -4.95
C GLY A 379 0.01 0.31 -4.88
N ARG A 380 -0.82 -0.72 -4.73
CA ARG A 380 -0.46 -2.14 -4.85
C ARG A 380 -1.55 -2.84 -5.63
N VAL A 381 -1.21 -3.98 -6.23
CA VAL A 381 -2.14 -4.86 -6.95
C VAL A 381 -3.41 -5.16 -6.14
N ASN A 382 -3.23 -5.32 -4.83
CA ASN A 382 -4.15 -5.93 -3.89
C ASN A 382 -4.55 -4.98 -2.74
N LEU A 383 -4.27 -3.69 -2.89
CA LEU A 383 -4.59 -2.67 -1.90
C LEU A 383 -5.85 -1.89 -2.34
N PRO A 384 -6.93 -1.90 -1.55
CA PRO A 384 -8.08 -1.06 -1.81
C PRO A 384 -7.71 0.43 -1.77
N HIS A 385 -8.18 1.17 -2.76
CA HIS A 385 -7.92 2.60 -2.88
C HIS A 385 -9.23 3.39 -2.73
N GLY A 386 -9.20 4.48 -1.96
CA GLY A 386 -10.36 5.36 -1.78
C GLY A 386 -10.87 5.91 -3.11
N GLN A 387 -12.16 5.75 -3.39
CA GLN A 387 -12.78 6.03 -4.69
C GLN A 387 -13.38 7.44 -4.79
N ALA A 388 -13.47 8.16 -3.67
CA ALA A 388 -14.09 9.48 -3.58
C ALA A 388 -15.42 9.51 -4.37
N SER A 389 -15.64 10.54 -5.20
CA SER A 389 -16.88 10.69 -5.96
C SER A 389 -17.17 9.65 -7.05
N ALA A 390 -16.23 8.78 -7.42
CA ALA A 390 -16.49 7.72 -8.39
C ALA A 390 -17.60 6.76 -7.89
N VAL A 391 -17.81 6.69 -6.57
CA VAL A 391 -18.87 5.91 -5.93
C VAL A 391 -20.28 6.24 -6.43
N LYS A 392 -20.53 7.49 -6.87
CA LYS A 392 -21.84 7.85 -7.45
C LYS A 392 -22.17 7.00 -8.68
N ALA A 393 -21.18 6.72 -9.51
CA ALA A 393 -21.32 5.84 -10.66
C ALA A 393 -21.62 4.39 -10.23
N TYR A 394 -21.03 3.93 -9.12
CA TYR A 394 -21.32 2.60 -8.56
C TYR A 394 -22.73 2.52 -7.98
N THR A 395 -23.20 3.56 -7.28
CA THR A 395 -24.61 3.68 -6.85
C THR A 395 -25.58 3.63 -8.04
N SER A 396 -25.22 4.22 -9.18
CA SER A 396 -25.98 4.10 -10.43
C SER A 396 -26.02 2.66 -10.95
N LEU A 397 -24.91 1.92 -10.89
CA LEU A 397 -24.89 0.48 -11.23
C LEU A 397 -25.81 -0.34 -10.31
N VAL A 398 -25.82 -0.06 -9.00
CA VAL A 398 -26.70 -0.72 -8.02
C VAL A 398 -28.17 -0.47 -8.36
N LEU A 399 -28.55 0.77 -8.70
CA LEU A 399 -29.91 1.07 -9.15
C LEU A 399 -30.25 0.32 -10.45
N GLY A 400 -29.32 0.28 -11.40
CA GLY A 400 -29.46 -0.49 -12.64
C GLY A 400 -29.67 -1.99 -12.39
N ARG A 401 -29.00 -2.56 -11.37
CA ARG A 401 -29.21 -3.94 -10.93
C ARG A 401 -30.60 -4.14 -10.33
N ALA A 402 -31.07 -3.21 -9.49
CA ALA A 402 -32.42 -3.25 -8.94
C ALA A 402 -33.50 -3.20 -10.05
N ILE A 403 -33.27 -2.40 -11.10
CA ILE A 403 -34.14 -2.37 -12.29
C ILE A 403 -34.10 -3.70 -13.04
N GLN A 404 -32.92 -4.27 -13.26
CA GLN A 404 -32.76 -5.56 -13.95
C GLN A 404 -33.50 -6.70 -13.22
N MET A 405 -33.53 -6.66 -11.88
CA MET A 405 -34.23 -7.65 -11.06
C MET A 405 -35.74 -7.37 -10.90
N GLY A 406 -36.24 -6.26 -11.46
CA GLY A 406 -37.66 -5.93 -11.44
C GLY A 406 -38.16 -5.25 -10.16
N TYR A 407 -37.27 -4.80 -9.26
CA TYR A 407 -37.65 -4.00 -8.09
C TYR A 407 -38.04 -2.57 -8.47
N LEU A 408 -37.55 -2.10 -9.63
CA LEU A 408 -37.96 -0.88 -10.30
C LEU A 408 -38.06 -1.14 -11.81
N SER A 409 -38.83 -0.32 -12.51
CA SER A 409 -38.88 -0.25 -13.97
C SER A 409 -38.11 0.95 -14.49
N ILE A 410 -37.83 1.01 -15.80
CA ILE A 410 -37.22 2.20 -16.40
C ILE A 410 -38.18 3.40 -16.32
N GLU A 411 -39.48 3.16 -16.41
CA GLU A 411 -40.55 4.15 -16.31
C GLU A 411 -40.66 4.75 -14.89
N ASP A 412 -40.20 4.02 -13.87
CA ASP A 412 -40.14 4.52 -12.49
C ASP A 412 -39.13 5.67 -12.33
N LEU A 413 -38.15 5.78 -13.24
CA LEU A 413 -37.17 6.86 -13.18
C LEU A 413 -37.82 8.25 -13.29
N ASP A 414 -38.92 8.36 -14.01
CA ASP A 414 -39.64 9.63 -14.24
C ASP A 414 -40.75 9.87 -13.21
N LYS A 415 -40.93 8.96 -12.24
CA LYS A 415 -41.91 9.14 -11.15
C LYS A 415 -41.29 9.93 -9.99
N PRO A 416 -42.11 10.69 -9.22
CA PRO A 416 -41.68 11.34 -7.99
C PRO A 416 -41.04 10.32 -7.04
N LEU A 417 -39.80 10.57 -6.59
CA LEU A 417 -39.04 9.57 -5.84
C LEU A 417 -39.68 9.25 -4.48
N ILE A 418 -40.38 10.22 -3.89
CA ILE A 418 -41.10 10.06 -2.62
C ILE A 418 -42.21 9.00 -2.70
N ARG A 419 -42.65 8.59 -3.90
CA ARG A 419 -43.62 7.50 -4.07
C ARG A 419 -43.06 6.13 -3.71
N PHE A 420 -41.74 5.98 -3.69
CA PHE A 420 -41.07 4.74 -3.29
C PHE A 420 -40.81 4.66 -1.79
N LEU A 421 -41.05 5.75 -1.04
CA LEU A 421 -40.71 5.89 0.37
C LEU A 421 -41.99 5.87 1.21
N LYS A 422 -42.14 4.83 2.04
CA LYS A 422 -43.36 4.59 2.84
C LYS A 422 -43.38 5.32 4.18
N ASP A 423 -42.20 5.67 4.70
CA ASP A 423 -42.03 6.24 6.04
C ASP A 423 -41.77 7.75 6.02
N VAL A 424 -42.00 8.38 4.85
CA VAL A 424 -41.93 9.84 4.65
C VAL A 424 -43.34 10.42 4.83
N ASN A 425 -43.46 11.52 5.58
CA ASN A 425 -44.70 12.27 5.75
C ASN A 425 -44.79 13.39 4.70
N PRO A 426 -45.65 13.27 3.67
CA PRO A 426 -45.75 14.24 2.57
C PRO A 426 -46.20 15.64 3.01
N GLU A 427 -46.95 15.76 4.11
CA GLU A 427 -47.50 17.04 4.58
C GLU A 427 -46.42 17.98 5.15
N LYS A 428 -45.26 17.43 5.52
CA LYS A 428 -44.14 18.19 6.08
C LYS A 428 -43.08 18.57 5.04
N LEU A 429 -43.18 18.05 3.82
CA LEU A 429 -42.17 18.25 2.80
C LEU A 429 -42.25 19.67 2.23
N THR A 430 -41.10 20.17 1.79
CA THR A 430 -41.05 21.45 1.07
C THR A 430 -41.93 21.42 -0.18
N LYS A 431 -42.48 22.59 -0.54
CA LYS A 431 -43.33 22.72 -1.73
C LYS A 431 -42.56 22.32 -2.97
N GLY A 432 -43.14 21.45 -3.80
CA GLY A 432 -42.52 20.97 -5.04
C GLY A 432 -41.68 19.70 -4.87
N ALA A 433 -41.62 19.09 -3.68
CA ALA A 433 -40.92 17.82 -3.45
C ALA A 433 -41.37 16.71 -4.43
N GLU A 434 -42.62 16.74 -4.88
CA GLU A 434 -43.15 15.81 -5.88
C GLU A 434 -42.52 15.97 -7.28
N LYS A 435 -41.78 17.04 -7.54
CA LYS A 435 -41.05 17.24 -8.80
C LYS A 435 -39.70 16.54 -8.83
N ILE A 436 -39.21 16.07 -7.69
CA ILE A 436 -37.93 15.35 -7.62
C ILE A 436 -38.19 13.90 -8.03
N THR A 437 -37.77 13.55 -9.23
CA THR A 437 -37.81 12.17 -9.74
C THR A 437 -36.45 11.50 -9.57
N LEU A 438 -36.39 10.16 -9.70
CA LEU A 438 -35.11 9.44 -9.74
C LEU A 438 -34.23 9.94 -10.88
N HIS A 439 -34.82 10.20 -12.05
CA HIS A 439 -34.14 10.82 -13.20
C HIS A 439 -33.48 12.15 -12.81
N LYS A 440 -34.20 13.03 -12.11
CA LYS A 440 -33.68 14.33 -11.66
C LYS A 440 -32.59 14.19 -10.62
N ALA A 441 -32.70 13.24 -9.68
CA ALA A 441 -31.64 12.98 -8.73
C ALA A 441 -30.37 12.46 -9.42
N LEU A 442 -30.51 11.45 -10.29
CA LEU A 442 -29.40 10.84 -11.02
C LEU A 442 -28.65 11.83 -11.94
N THR A 443 -29.32 12.84 -12.48
CA THR A 443 -28.72 13.88 -13.33
C THR A 443 -28.27 15.12 -12.54
N MET A 444 -28.23 15.07 -11.20
CA MET A 444 -27.86 16.19 -10.33
C MET A 444 -28.78 17.42 -10.45
N GLN A 445 -30.05 17.21 -10.77
CA GLN A 445 -31.09 18.23 -10.92
C GLN A 445 -32.19 18.13 -9.85
N GLY A 446 -31.89 17.56 -8.68
CA GLY A 446 -32.88 17.42 -7.60
C GLY A 446 -33.36 18.75 -7.02
N GLY A 447 -32.54 19.81 -7.12
CA GLY A 447 -32.92 21.17 -6.73
C GLY A 447 -33.00 21.43 -5.23
N LEU A 448 -32.41 20.54 -4.41
CA LEU A 448 -32.29 20.72 -2.97
C LEU A 448 -31.34 21.88 -2.66
N THR A 449 -31.81 22.81 -1.83
CA THR A 449 -31.01 23.94 -1.32
C THR A 449 -31.22 23.99 0.18
N ILE A 450 -30.18 23.64 0.94
CA ILE A 450 -30.19 23.60 2.39
C ILE A 450 -29.04 24.47 2.89
N ASP A 451 -29.30 25.30 3.90
CA ASP A 451 -28.27 26.08 4.56
C ASP A 451 -27.17 25.15 5.13
N SER A 452 -25.91 25.44 4.82
CA SER A 452 -24.79 24.54 5.14
C SER A 452 -24.53 24.44 6.63
N ASP A 453 -24.71 25.53 7.39
CA ASP A 453 -24.43 25.52 8.82
C ASP A 453 -25.56 24.80 9.57
N LYS A 454 -26.80 25.01 9.14
CA LYS A 454 -27.94 24.22 9.60
C LYS A 454 -27.78 22.73 9.30
N TRP A 455 -27.27 22.37 8.12
CA TRP A 455 -27.06 20.97 7.76
C TRP A 455 -25.98 20.32 8.64
N LYS A 456 -24.89 21.02 8.98
CA LYS A 456 -23.84 20.50 9.89
C LYS A 456 -24.37 20.10 11.27
N GLU A 457 -25.35 20.84 11.78
CA GLU A 457 -25.98 20.49 13.06
C GLU A 457 -26.88 19.26 12.93
N ILE A 458 -27.62 19.16 11.82
CA ILE A 458 -28.57 18.07 11.56
C ILE A 458 -27.86 16.77 11.20
N GLU A 459 -26.74 16.83 10.49
CA GLU A 459 -26.00 15.65 10.02
C GLU A 459 -25.34 14.83 11.14
N LEU A 460 -25.41 15.31 12.38
CA LEU A 460 -24.97 14.58 13.58
C LEU A 460 -26.11 13.78 14.25
N ASP A 461 -27.37 14.01 13.86
CA ASP A 461 -28.54 13.35 14.47
C ASP A 461 -28.87 12.02 13.76
N SER A 462 -28.18 10.97 14.18
CA SER A 462 -28.38 9.60 13.65
C SER A 462 -29.81 9.07 13.79
N LEU A 463 -30.54 9.47 14.84
CA LEU A 463 -31.91 8.99 15.08
C LEU A 463 -32.88 9.63 14.09
N ARG A 464 -32.74 10.95 13.89
CA ARG A 464 -33.55 11.68 12.91
C ARG A 464 -33.28 11.22 11.49
N LEU A 465 -32.02 10.96 11.15
CA LEU A 465 -31.61 10.63 9.79
C LEU A 465 -31.73 9.14 9.43
N LYS A 466 -32.11 8.27 10.38
CA LYS A 466 -32.13 6.81 10.15
C LYS A 466 -33.02 6.42 8.97
N GLY A 467 -32.47 5.62 8.04
CA GLY A 467 -33.17 5.13 6.86
C GLY A 467 -33.83 6.25 6.05
N GLN A 468 -35.16 6.17 5.86
CA GLN A 468 -35.93 7.19 5.13
C GLN A 468 -36.04 8.53 5.86
N GLY A 469 -35.72 8.60 7.16
CA GLY A 469 -35.61 9.84 7.93
C GLY A 469 -34.61 10.83 7.34
N LEU A 470 -33.59 10.33 6.61
CA LEU A 470 -32.66 11.15 5.83
C LEU A 470 -33.40 11.95 4.75
N VAL A 471 -34.21 11.29 3.93
CA VAL A 471 -34.95 11.95 2.84
C VAL A 471 -36.05 12.85 3.38
N GLN A 472 -36.75 12.41 4.43
CA GLN A 472 -37.70 13.26 5.16
C GLN A 472 -37.02 14.57 5.57
N THR A 473 -35.86 14.47 6.21
CA THR A 473 -35.15 15.65 6.74
C THR A 473 -34.61 16.53 5.62
N LEU A 474 -33.99 15.97 4.58
CA LEU A 474 -33.53 16.75 3.42
C LEU A 474 -34.67 17.57 2.80
N LEU A 475 -35.85 16.97 2.64
CA LEU A 475 -37.01 17.63 2.05
C LEU A 475 -37.74 18.59 2.99
N GLU A 476 -37.69 18.38 4.31
CA GLU A 476 -38.19 19.35 5.30
C GLU A 476 -37.31 20.60 5.40
N GLN A 477 -36.00 20.44 5.22
CA GLN A 477 -35.03 21.52 5.43
C GLN A 477 -34.70 22.30 4.16
N SER A 478 -35.07 21.79 3.00
CA SER A 478 -34.82 22.47 1.72
C SER A 478 -35.78 23.63 1.48
N GLU A 479 -35.26 24.68 0.85
CA GLU A 479 -36.06 25.69 0.14
C GLU A 479 -37.01 25.02 -0.89
N PRO A 480 -38.11 25.68 -1.32
CA PRO A 480 -39.04 25.15 -2.30
C PRO A 480 -38.38 24.68 -3.60
N ILE A 481 -38.85 23.55 -4.13
CA ILE A 481 -38.33 22.97 -5.38
C ILE A 481 -39.05 23.59 -6.59
N THR A 482 -38.28 24.30 -7.41
CA THR A 482 -38.78 25.02 -8.59
C THR A 482 -38.01 24.62 -9.84
N ASN A 483 -38.48 25.08 -11.02
CA ASN A 483 -37.76 24.80 -12.26
C ASN A 483 -36.38 25.48 -12.26
N GLU A 484 -36.27 26.62 -11.58
CA GLU A 484 -35.03 27.38 -11.41
C GLU A 484 -34.05 26.67 -10.47
N SER A 485 -34.54 26.01 -9.40
CA SER A 485 -33.67 25.23 -8.52
C SER A 485 -33.24 23.90 -9.13
N GLN A 486 -34.06 23.29 -10.01
CA GLN A 486 -33.75 22.03 -10.70
C GLN A 486 -32.81 22.18 -11.91
N THR A 487 -31.82 23.07 -11.78
CA THR A 487 -30.65 23.12 -12.65
C THR A 487 -29.59 22.13 -12.18
N TYR A 488 -28.57 21.86 -13.01
CA TYR A 488 -27.48 20.98 -12.59
C TYR A 488 -26.74 21.60 -11.41
N LEU A 489 -26.62 20.86 -10.31
CA LEU A 489 -25.81 21.22 -9.15
C LEU A 489 -25.18 19.96 -8.56
N TYR A 490 -23.86 19.83 -8.71
CA TYR A 490 -23.13 18.69 -8.20
C TYR A 490 -23.10 18.69 -6.66
N GLY A 491 -23.39 17.54 -6.05
CA GLY A 491 -23.40 17.38 -4.59
C GLY A 491 -23.70 15.95 -4.14
N ASN A 492 -23.79 15.75 -2.83
CA ASN A 492 -24.03 14.42 -2.23
C ASN A 492 -25.50 14.14 -1.88
N PHE A 493 -26.36 15.16 -1.79
CA PHE A 493 -27.77 14.94 -1.45
C PHE A 493 -28.51 14.10 -2.50
N ASN A 494 -28.25 14.32 -3.79
CA ASN A 494 -28.89 13.55 -4.86
C ASN A 494 -28.56 12.04 -4.78
N PRO A 495 -27.28 11.61 -4.65
CA PRO A 495 -26.96 10.21 -4.38
C PRO A 495 -27.63 9.64 -3.13
N MET A 496 -27.72 10.40 -2.04
CA MET A 496 -28.39 9.96 -0.81
C MET A 496 -29.88 9.69 -1.02
N LEU A 497 -30.57 10.52 -1.81
CA LEU A 497 -31.96 10.26 -2.22
C LEU A 497 -32.07 8.93 -2.99
N VAL A 498 -31.18 8.70 -3.95
CA VAL A 498 -31.18 7.48 -4.78
C VAL A 498 -30.92 6.23 -3.93
N MET A 499 -29.91 6.25 -3.05
CA MET A 499 -29.60 5.11 -2.17
C MET A 499 -30.75 4.80 -1.21
N THR A 500 -31.44 5.81 -0.70
CA THR A 500 -32.63 5.59 0.13
C THR A 500 -33.76 4.91 -0.64
N VAL A 501 -33.95 5.26 -1.92
CA VAL A 501 -34.92 4.56 -2.77
C VAL A 501 -34.49 3.13 -3.03
N ILE A 502 -33.21 2.87 -3.32
CA ILE A 502 -32.68 1.51 -3.48
C ILE A 502 -33.00 0.67 -2.24
N ASP A 503 -32.64 1.15 -1.05
CA ASP A 503 -32.90 0.47 0.22
C ASP A 503 -34.39 0.19 0.46
N ALA A 504 -35.28 1.11 0.06
CA ALA A 504 -36.71 0.97 0.24
C ALA A 504 -37.38 -0.07 -0.70
N VAL A 505 -36.78 -0.36 -1.86
CA VAL A 505 -37.41 -1.21 -2.90
C VAL A 505 -36.79 -2.59 -3.04
N VAL A 506 -35.52 -2.76 -2.66
CA VAL A 506 -34.84 -4.06 -2.70
C VAL A 506 -35.20 -4.90 -1.48
N PRO A 507 -35.14 -6.24 -1.56
CA PRO A 507 -35.31 -7.09 -0.39
C PRO A 507 -34.13 -6.95 0.56
N GLY A 508 -34.40 -6.97 1.87
CA GLY A 508 -33.36 -6.86 2.89
C GLY A 508 -32.89 -5.40 3.05
N THR A 509 -31.58 -5.19 2.96
CA THR A 509 -30.96 -3.86 3.05
C THR A 509 -30.22 -3.54 1.75
N ALA A 510 -30.04 -2.25 1.45
CA ALA A 510 -29.17 -1.83 0.36
C ALA A 510 -27.73 -2.35 0.54
N GLN A 511 -27.24 -2.46 1.78
CA GLN A 511 -25.92 -3.01 2.08
C GLN A 511 -25.80 -4.47 1.63
N ASP A 512 -26.76 -5.31 2.00
CA ASP A 512 -26.78 -6.72 1.60
C ASP A 512 -26.95 -6.85 0.09
N PHE A 513 -27.81 -6.02 -0.51
CA PHE A 513 -28.05 -6.01 -1.95
C PHE A 513 -26.79 -5.63 -2.74
N ILE A 514 -26.09 -4.56 -2.35
CA ILE A 514 -24.81 -4.15 -2.96
C ILE A 514 -23.81 -5.31 -2.90
N LYS A 515 -23.66 -5.91 -1.72
CA LYS A 515 -22.72 -7.01 -1.52
C LYS A 515 -23.09 -8.21 -2.42
N THR A 516 -24.29 -8.74 -2.26
CA THR A 516 -24.70 -10.03 -2.85
C THR A 516 -25.06 -9.97 -4.33
N GLU A 517 -25.66 -8.87 -4.78
CA GLU A 517 -26.20 -8.73 -6.14
C GLU A 517 -25.31 -7.94 -7.09
N LEU A 518 -24.26 -7.30 -6.59
CA LEU A 518 -23.28 -6.59 -7.41
C LEU A 518 -21.85 -7.05 -7.13
N LEU A 519 -21.34 -6.87 -5.91
CA LEU A 519 -19.91 -7.08 -5.61
C LEU A 519 -19.51 -8.56 -5.64
N ASP A 520 -20.24 -9.43 -4.95
CA ASP A 520 -20.00 -10.87 -4.93
C ASP A 520 -20.17 -11.48 -6.34
N LYS A 521 -21.11 -10.96 -7.14
CA LYS A 521 -21.30 -11.39 -8.55
C LYS A 521 -20.09 -11.04 -9.42
N LEU A 522 -19.46 -9.91 -9.16
CA LEU A 522 -18.23 -9.47 -9.83
C LEU A 522 -16.96 -10.02 -9.17
N ASP A 523 -17.08 -10.91 -8.18
CA ASP A 523 -15.94 -11.41 -7.41
C ASP A 523 -15.08 -10.29 -6.78
N ILE A 524 -15.74 -9.21 -6.33
CA ILE A 524 -15.11 -8.09 -5.62
C ILE A 524 -15.22 -8.36 -4.12
N THR A 525 -14.16 -8.90 -3.53
CA THR A 525 -14.17 -9.41 -2.16
C THR A 525 -13.35 -8.56 -1.18
N ASN A 526 -12.32 -7.85 -1.65
CA ASN A 526 -11.48 -6.98 -0.84
C ASN A 526 -11.86 -5.50 -1.06
N PHE A 527 -12.89 -5.06 -0.35
CA PHE A 527 -13.39 -3.69 -0.41
C PHE A 527 -13.80 -3.18 0.97
N GLU A 528 -13.89 -1.86 1.10
CA GLU A 528 -14.53 -1.21 2.24
C GLU A 528 -15.65 -0.31 1.71
N TRP A 529 -16.88 -0.48 2.21
CA TRP A 529 -18.00 0.40 1.89
C TRP A 529 -18.59 0.92 3.21
N SER A 530 -18.28 2.15 3.58
CA SER A 530 -18.74 2.71 4.84
C SER A 530 -20.24 3.05 4.79
N ASN A 531 -20.88 3.04 5.96
CA ASN A 531 -22.26 3.51 6.11
C ASN A 531 -22.29 5.00 6.46
N HIS A 532 -23.26 5.70 5.89
CA HIS A 532 -23.66 7.03 6.30
C HIS A 532 -24.29 6.97 7.70
N ILE A 533 -24.36 8.11 8.39
CA ILE A 533 -24.95 8.18 9.75
C ILE A 533 -26.43 7.75 9.80
N SER A 534 -27.13 7.76 8.66
CA SER A 534 -28.49 7.22 8.50
C SER A 534 -28.57 5.69 8.62
N GLY A 535 -27.42 5.00 8.65
CA GLY A 535 -27.33 3.54 8.57
C GLY A 535 -27.43 2.97 7.16
N LEU A 536 -27.56 3.83 6.14
CA LEU A 536 -27.54 3.42 4.72
C LEU A 536 -26.09 3.41 4.20
N PRO A 537 -25.75 2.59 3.20
CA PRO A 537 -24.46 2.66 2.52
C PRO A 537 -24.17 4.06 1.98
N GLU A 538 -22.91 4.52 2.07
CA GLU A 538 -22.52 5.80 1.48
C GLU A 538 -22.72 5.77 -0.03
N ALA A 539 -23.46 6.75 -0.55
CA ALA A 539 -23.91 6.75 -1.94
C ALA A 539 -23.00 7.54 -2.89
N GLY A 540 -22.14 8.39 -2.33
CA GLY A 540 -21.39 9.39 -3.09
C GLY A 540 -19.90 9.41 -2.87
N TRP A 541 -19.38 8.65 -1.89
CA TRP A 541 -17.98 8.61 -1.45
C TRP A 541 -17.76 7.50 -0.41
N ARG A 542 -16.58 7.43 0.22
CA ARG A 542 -16.24 6.47 1.30
C ARG A 542 -16.41 4.99 0.93
N VAL A 543 -15.97 4.67 -0.28
CA VAL A 543 -15.75 3.30 -0.70
C VAL A 543 -14.30 3.17 -1.13
N SER A 544 -13.66 2.08 -0.74
CA SER A 544 -12.32 1.70 -1.16
C SER A 544 -12.41 0.39 -1.94
N ILE A 545 -11.87 0.37 -3.16
CA ILE A 545 -11.88 -0.79 -4.08
C ILE A 545 -10.48 -0.94 -4.67
N MET A 546 -10.03 -2.17 -4.90
CA MET A 546 -8.76 -2.44 -5.58
C MET A 546 -8.80 -1.93 -7.03
N SER A 547 -7.69 -1.41 -7.57
CA SER A 547 -7.67 -0.88 -8.94
C SER A 547 -8.03 -1.94 -9.99
N ARG A 548 -7.71 -3.22 -9.76
CA ARG A 548 -8.15 -4.33 -10.63
C ARG A 548 -9.66 -4.54 -10.60
N ASP A 549 -10.27 -4.49 -9.43
CA ASP A 549 -11.73 -4.61 -9.28
C ASP A 549 -12.51 -3.44 -9.90
N MET A 550 -11.91 -2.24 -9.94
CA MET A 550 -12.47 -1.11 -10.68
C MET A 550 -12.65 -1.43 -12.18
N LEU A 551 -11.77 -2.24 -12.78
CA LEU A 551 -11.92 -2.67 -14.18
C LEU A 551 -13.17 -3.50 -14.38
N LYS A 552 -13.58 -4.32 -13.39
CA LYS A 552 -14.78 -5.15 -13.48
C LYS A 552 -16.04 -4.28 -13.58
N LEU A 553 -16.07 -3.17 -12.84
CA LEU A 553 -17.16 -2.18 -12.90
C LEU A 553 -17.19 -1.45 -14.25
N GLY A 554 -16.01 -1.08 -14.79
CA GLY A 554 -15.90 -0.48 -16.13
C GLY A 554 -16.26 -1.45 -17.26
N ASN A 555 -15.76 -2.68 -17.19
CA ASN A 555 -16.05 -3.74 -18.14
C ASN A 555 -17.54 -4.12 -18.14
N LEU A 556 -18.22 -4.03 -16.99
CA LEU A 556 -19.67 -4.21 -16.96
C LEU A 556 -20.39 -3.15 -17.80
N VAL A 557 -19.93 -1.90 -17.78
CA VAL A 557 -20.43 -0.83 -18.66
C VAL A 557 -20.05 -1.10 -20.12
N LEU A 558 -18.79 -1.46 -20.40
CA LEU A 558 -18.30 -1.80 -21.73
C LEU A 558 -19.16 -2.90 -22.38
N ASN A 559 -19.49 -3.92 -21.60
CA ASN A 559 -20.29 -5.07 -22.03
C ASN A 559 -21.80 -4.85 -21.93
N LYS A 560 -22.26 -3.59 -21.81
CA LYS A 560 -23.68 -3.21 -21.75
C LYS A 560 -24.46 -3.96 -20.66
N GLY A 561 -23.81 -4.15 -19.52
CA GLY A 561 -24.36 -4.77 -18.32
C GLY A 561 -24.32 -6.30 -18.33
N LYS A 562 -23.60 -6.92 -19.27
CA LYS A 562 -23.43 -8.38 -19.30
C LYS A 562 -22.22 -8.82 -18.48
N LEU A 563 -22.41 -9.91 -17.74
CA LEU A 563 -21.37 -10.65 -17.02
C LEU A 563 -21.52 -12.12 -17.41
N ASP A 564 -20.46 -12.74 -17.92
CA ASP A 564 -20.45 -14.16 -18.36
C ASP A 564 -21.61 -14.56 -19.28
N GLY A 565 -22.05 -13.62 -20.13
CA GLY A 565 -23.17 -13.81 -21.04
C GLY A 565 -24.55 -13.54 -20.44
N GLU A 566 -24.66 -13.43 -19.12
CA GLU A 566 -25.91 -13.08 -18.41
C GLU A 566 -26.08 -11.57 -18.28
N GLN A 567 -27.33 -11.10 -18.34
CA GLN A 567 -27.64 -9.68 -18.18
C GLN A 567 -27.74 -9.33 -16.69
N LEU A 568 -26.66 -8.77 -16.14
CA LEU A 568 -26.58 -8.36 -14.74
C LEU A 568 -27.26 -7.02 -14.49
N ILE A 569 -27.08 -6.05 -15.40
CA ILE A 569 -27.69 -4.71 -15.36
C ILE A 569 -28.37 -4.43 -16.69
N SER A 570 -29.54 -3.79 -16.71
CA SER A 570 -30.26 -3.47 -17.96
C SER A 570 -29.42 -2.64 -18.94
N ALA A 571 -29.24 -3.13 -20.16
CA ALA A 571 -28.55 -2.42 -21.23
C ALA A 571 -29.21 -1.08 -21.57
N ALA A 572 -30.55 -1.02 -21.55
CA ALA A 572 -31.30 0.21 -21.79
C ALA A 572 -31.12 1.25 -20.67
N TYR A 573 -30.96 0.79 -19.42
CA TYR A 573 -30.61 1.66 -18.31
C TYR A 573 -29.19 2.22 -18.46
N LEU A 574 -28.21 1.36 -18.73
CA LEU A 574 -26.81 1.78 -18.88
C LEU A 574 -26.62 2.76 -20.04
N ALA A 575 -27.29 2.54 -21.17
CA ALA A 575 -27.25 3.46 -22.30
C ALA A 575 -27.73 4.88 -21.92
N LYS A 576 -28.76 4.99 -21.05
CA LYS A 576 -29.16 6.29 -20.49
C LYS A 576 -28.13 6.78 -19.48
N ALA A 577 -27.66 5.90 -18.59
CA ALA A 577 -26.77 6.25 -17.50
C ALA A 577 -25.46 6.89 -17.98
N THR A 578 -24.87 6.36 -19.06
CA THR A 578 -23.61 6.85 -19.63
C THR A 578 -23.77 7.87 -20.76
N SER A 579 -25.01 8.25 -21.10
CA SER A 579 -25.28 9.28 -22.11
C SER A 579 -25.14 10.70 -21.55
N GLY A 580 -24.83 11.66 -22.43
CA GLY A 580 -24.74 13.07 -22.08
C GLY A 580 -26.09 13.78 -21.96
N ILE A 581 -26.89 13.44 -20.94
CA ILE A 581 -28.27 13.96 -20.74
C ILE A 581 -28.27 15.45 -20.40
N VAL A 582 -27.43 15.87 -19.47
CA VAL A 582 -27.37 17.26 -19.00
C VAL A 582 -25.99 17.85 -19.16
N LYS A 583 -25.93 19.16 -19.35
CA LYS A 583 -24.67 19.90 -19.37
C LYS A 583 -24.37 20.42 -17.97
N PRO A 584 -23.21 20.08 -17.38
CA PRO A 584 -22.76 20.71 -16.15
C PRO A 584 -22.68 22.22 -16.26
N THR A 585 -23.02 22.91 -15.17
CA THR A 585 -23.09 24.37 -15.08
C THR A 585 -21.97 24.98 -14.24
N GLN A 586 -21.19 24.17 -13.53
CA GLN A 586 -20.15 24.63 -12.62
C GLN A 586 -18.79 24.73 -13.32
N ASP A 587 -18.09 25.85 -13.12
CA ASP A 587 -16.89 26.24 -13.89
C ASP A 587 -15.69 25.31 -13.74
N TRP A 588 -15.63 24.53 -12.66
CA TRP A 588 -14.56 23.56 -12.44
C TRP A 588 -14.63 22.34 -13.36
N MET A 589 -15.77 22.11 -14.03
CA MET A 589 -15.93 21.04 -15.01
C MET A 589 -15.64 21.55 -16.43
N PRO A 590 -14.90 20.78 -17.27
CA PRO A 590 -14.68 21.14 -18.68
C PRO A 590 -15.99 21.32 -19.48
N LYS A 591 -15.98 22.23 -20.47
CA LYS A 591 -17.18 22.68 -21.20
C LYS A 591 -17.80 21.62 -22.12
N ASP A 592 -16.97 20.71 -22.59
CA ASP A 592 -17.31 19.58 -23.45
C ASP A 592 -17.91 18.42 -22.65
N TYR A 593 -17.75 18.39 -21.33
CA TYR A 593 -18.30 17.34 -20.50
C TYR A 593 -19.83 17.40 -20.45
N ARG A 594 -20.42 16.23 -20.33
CA ARG A 594 -21.84 15.98 -20.13
C ARG A 594 -22.02 15.03 -18.95
N TYR A 595 -23.25 14.93 -18.47
CA TYR A 595 -23.59 14.12 -17.31
C TYR A 595 -24.86 13.31 -17.59
N GLY A 596 -24.80 12.03 -17.24
CA GLY A 596 -25.91 11.08 -17.33
C GLY A 596 -26.45 10.74 -15.95
N TYR A 597 -26.61 9.45 -15.65
CA TYR A 597 -27.02 8.97 -14.32
C TYR A 597 -25.80 8.70 -13.46
N PHE A 598 -25.28 9.74 -12.83
CA PHE A 598 -24.04 9.75 -12.07
C PHE A 598 -22.74 9.41 -12.82
N TRP A 599 -22.82 9.23 -14.14
CA TRP A 599 -21.67 9.09 -15.03
C TRP A 599 -21.39 10.39 -15.78
N TYR A 600 -20.12 10.65 -16.01
CA TYR A 600 -19.67 11.69 -16.92
C TYR A 600 -19.54 11.14 -18.33
N GLN A 601 -19.68 12.00 -19.31
CA GLN A 601 -19.42 11.69 -20.71
C GLN A 601 -18.67 12.85 -21.36
N THR A 602 -17.68 12.54 -22.20
CA THR A 602 -16.99 13.56 -23.00
C THR A 602 -16.56 12.97 -24.35
N PRO A 603 -16.58 13.76 -25.45
CA PRO A 603 -15.93 13.36 -26.67
C PRO A 603 -14.40 13.42 -26.50
N VAL A 604 -13.70 12.40 -26.97
CA VAL A 604 -12.25 12.37 -27.13
C VAL A 604 -11.93 12.36 -28.61
N LYS A 605 -11.15 13.33 -29.08
CA LYS A 605 -10.73 13.42 -30.48
C LYS A 605 -9.37 12.76 -30.65
N VAL A 606 -9.30 11.83 -31.60
CA VAL A 606 -8.05 11.23 -32.07
C VAL A 606 -8.05 11.36 -33.60
N ASN A 607 -7.06 12.08 -34.14
CA ASN A 607 -7.03 12.46 -35.56
C ASN A 607 -8.35 13.14 -35.98
N ASP A 608 -8.97 12.70 -37.06
CA ASP A 608 -10.24 13.23 -37.58
C ASP A 608 -11.48 12.56 -36.98
N LYS A 609 -11.33 11.59 -36.08
CA LYS A 609 -12.45 10.85 -35.45
C LYS A 609 -12.64 11.27 -33.99
N SER A 610 -13.91 11.36 -33.59
CA SER A 610 -14.31 11.57 -32.20
C SER A 610 -14.89 10.28 -31.64
N TYR A 611 -14.55 9.97 -30.40
CA TYR A 611 -15.02 8.81 -29.65
C TYR A 611 -15.69 9.28 -28.37
N ASP A 612 -16.83 8.69 -28.01
CA ASP A 612 -17.47 9.02 -26.74
C ASP A 612 -16.85 8.21 -25.60
N ALA A 613 -16.30 8.92 -24.62
CA ALA A 613 -15.80 8.33 -23.39
C ALA A 613 -16.82 8.54 -22.27
N ALA A 614 -17.27 7.45 -21.65
CA ALA A 614 -18.05 7.47 -20.42
C ALA A 614 -17.13 7.19 -19.24
N PHE A 615 -17.26 7.91 -18.12
CA PHE A 615 -16.37 7.71 -17.00
C PHE A 615 -16.96 8.04 -15.63
N ALA A 616 -16.50 7.30 -14.63
CA ALA A 616 -16.66 7.63 -13.22
C ALA A 616 -15.50 8.54 -12.80
N TRP A 617 -15.78 9.58 -12.01
CA TRP A 617 -14.79 10.57 -11.57
C TRP A 617 -14.86 10.77 -10.05
N GLY A 618 -13.79 10.39 -9.36
CA GLY A 618 -13.50 10.76 -7.97
C GLY A 618 -12.46 11.88 -7.84
N GLY A 619 -12.65 12.77 -6.86
CA GLY A 619 -11.61 13.71 -6.44
C GLY A 619 -10.32 12.97 -6.06
N GLY A 620 -9.17 13.61 -6.25
CA GLY A 620 -7.86 12.96 -6.07
C GLY A 620 -7.39 12.16 -7.28
N GLY A 621 -8.15 12.12 -8.39
CA GLY A 621 -7.70 11.47 -9.63
C GLY A 621 -8.28 10.06 -9.88
N GLN A 622 -9.29 9.62 -9.12
CA GLN A 622 -9.92 8.31 -9.36
C GLN A 622 -10.71 8.35 -10.67
N ARG A 623 -10.47 7.39 -11.55
CA ARG A 623 -11.19 7.24 -12.81
C ARG A 623 -11.46 5.79 -13.14
N VAL A 624 -12.66 5.54 -13.66
CA VAL A 624 -12.98 4.38 -14.48
C VAL A 624 -13.48 4.94 -15.80
N ILE A 625 -12.74 4.75 -16.88
CA ILE A 625 -13.03 5.32 -18.21
C ILE A 625 -13.35 4.19 -19.16
N VAL A 626 -14.42 4.32 -19.94
CA VAL A 626 -14.89 3.33 -20.90
C VAL A 626 -15.10 4.01 -22.25
N ILE A 627 -14.50 3.45 -23.29
CA ILE A 627 -14.68 3.88 -24.69
C ILE A 627 -15.16 2.66 -25.47
N GLU A 628 -16.49 2.53 -25.60
CA GLU A 628 -17.13 1.34 -26.17
C GLU A 628 -16.66 1.06 -27.60
N GLU A 629 -16.55 2.09 -28.45
CA GLU A 629 -16.10 1.95 -29.84
C GLU A 629 -14.68 1.39 -30.00
N LEU A 630 -13.86 1.44 -28.94
CA LEU A 630 -12.49 0.95 -28.92
C LEU A 630 -12.33 -0.34 -28.09
N ASP A 631 -13.42 -0.92 -27.58
CA ASP A 631 -13.36 -2.03 -26.62
C ASP A 631 -12.42 -1.76 -25.44
N LEU A 632 -12.35 -0.50 -24.98
CA LEU A 632 -11.31 0.00 -24.07
C LEU A 632 -11.89 0.40 -22.71
N THR A 633 -11.32 -0.12 -21.63
CA THR A 633 -11.55 0.33 -20.25
C THR A 633 -10.23 0.71 -19.59
N MET A 634 -10.16 1.86 -18.94
CA MET A 634 -8.98 2.33 -18.22
C MET A 634 -9.32 2.66 -16.78
N VAL A 635 -8.41 2.37 -15.87
CA VAL A 635 -8.52 2.71 -14.45
C VAL A 635 -7.34 3.54 -14.03
N ILE A 636 -7.62 4.60 -13.26
CA ILE A 636 -6.61 5.43 -12.62
C ILE A 636 -6.99 5.59 -11.15
N SER A 637 -6.00 5.44 -10.27
CA SER A 637 -6.14 5.73 -8.83
C SER A 637 -5.06 6.73 -8.41
N GLY A 638 -5.35 7.61 -7.47
CA GLY A 638 -4.39 8.62 -7.02
C GLY A 638 -4.80 9.48 -5.83
N HIS A 639 -3.98 10.47 -5.46
CA HIS A 639 -4.31 11.49 -4.46
C HIS A 639 -3.96 12.90 -4.94
N ASP A 640 -4.22 13.14 -6.21
CA ASP A 640 -3.84 14.37 -6.88
C ASP A 640 -4.81 15.52 -6.55
N GLY A 641 -4.31 16.51 -5.80
CA GLY A 641 -5.09 17.67 -5.36
C GLY A 641 -5.10 18.84 -6.35
N GLU A 642 -4.25 18.81 -7.38
CA GLU A 642 -4.06 19.89 -8.34
C GLU A 642 -4.21 19.37 -9.78
N ASP A 643 -5.17 19.93 -10.53
CA ASP A 643 -5.28 19.88 -12.01
C ASP A 643 -5.20 18.48 -12.67
N ASP A 644 -6.19 18.14 -13.50
CA ASP A 644 -6.38 16.81 -14.13
C ASP A 644 -5.40 16.49 -15.29
N LYS A 645 -4.11 16.84 -15.14
CA LYS A 645 -3.07 16.77 -16.18
C LYS A 645 -2.89 15.38 -16.78
N ILE A 646 -3.17 14.34 -15.99
CA ILE A 646 -3.08 12.96 -16.46
C ILE A 646 -4.02 12.73 -17.64
N MET A 647 -5.22 13.32 -17.63
CA MET A 647 -6.23 13.06 -18.65
C MET A 647 -5.80 13.53 -20.04
N ASN A 648 -5.01 14.61 -20.13
CA ASN A 648 -4.40 15.02 -21.39
C ASN A 648 -3.41 13.96 -21.91
N LYS A 649 -2.67 13.30 -21.02
CA LYS A 649 -1.76 12.21 -21.41
C LYS A 649 -2.50 10.94 -21.80
N ILE A 650 -3.61 10.63 -21.11
CA ILE A 650 -4.49 9.54 -21.52
C ILE A 650 -5.00 9.76 -22.95
N SER A 651 -5.47 10.97 -23.27
CA SER A 651 -6.00 11.27 -24.61
C SER A 651 -4.94 11.41 -25.70
N GLU A 652 -3.72 11.86 -25.37
CA GLU A 652 -2.63 12.05 -26.32
C GLU A 652 -1.80 10.79 -26.58
N ILE A 653 -1.70 9.87 -25.61
CA ILE A 653 -0.79 8.70 -25.67
C ILE A 653 -1.57 7.39 -25.66
N ILE A 654 -2.44 7.19 -24.66
CA ILE A 654 -3.06 5.88 -24.46
C ILE A 654 -4.17 5.63 -25.48
N ILE A 655 -5.16 6.52 -25.58
CA ILE A 655 -6.32 6.32 -26.45
C ILE A 655 -5.88 6.15 -27.93
N PRO A 656 -4.94 6.94 -28.47
CA PRO A 656 -4.47 6.77 -29.84
C PRO A 656 -3.85 5.40 -30.14
N ALA A 657 -3.16 4.78 -29.17
CA ALA A 657 -2.56 3.45 -29.33
C ALA A 657 -3.58 2.34 -29.63
N PHE A 658 -4.86 2.55 -29.29
CA PHE A 658 -5.94 1.59 -29.52
C PHE A 658 -6.85 1.96 -30.70
N VAL A 659 -6.58 3.09 -31.36
CA VAL A 659 -7.27 3.43 -32.62
C VAL A 659 -6.66 2.59 -33.73
N LYS A 660 -7.46 1.69 -34.32
CA LYS A 660 -7.05 0.89 -35.49
C LYS A 660 -6.48 1.83 -36.57
N GLN A 661 -5.24 1.59 -36.99
CA GLN A 661 -4.67 2.17 -38.21
C GLN A 661 -5.41 1.66 -39.45
#